data_AF-A0A7V3PNV6-F1
#
_entry.id   AF-A0A7V3PNV6-F1
#
_cell.length_a   1.000
_cell.length_b   1.000
_cell.length_c   1.000
_cell.angle_alpha   90.00
_cell.angle_beta   90.00
_cell.angle_gamma   90.00
#
_symmetry.space_group_name_H-M   'P 1'
#
loop_
_entity.id
_entity.type
_entity.pdbx_description
1 polymer ?
#
loop_
_entity_poly.entity_id
_entity_poly.type
_entity_poly.pdbx_seq_one_letter_code
_entity_poly.pdbx_strand_id
1 'polypeptide(L)'
;MRNLCLIVAVAFSVPAAALDTPWIGVTYFYWYSWDYEKHMGNWIGGVYNTPLMGYYDSARLEDNLRELQCASEWGVTHHFMDFWGHGWLDEKGRPREQCLYDAAQAVRNKGYDIWMSIYQDGEDYQMDDFAKNADDGRQVDWLNRNFAAHPLNPRIAGRPIELVYGRNGSPKQTVTDEIFRAWLREKYATIEKLNARWGTSLRDWAEIRWNPNASGVPRADAILCQYDQWARSLAVYLAKAEAKLGRPAYIPSFDIAYQPYMGWGYSLQTKTFAGPHSYAGIFGQPHEQDVERFIQAAVAKWYGTVFFDTYKNFYHDWEIRIPGTCYPPEPRHFDRFWTIALAHYAEALLHLSWNEWWEGSNLEPCMEYGKTYCEKNLLYATVMKACFDSIRHAQKSGDVAILLNDWQWLASGRNSVDIYGAIQGLRSASVDFRLLPDDFVTDENLRGVKMVVAPGAGVGFGHNAKGQPITEVLWRWVNSSPDKRLIVSALPGPADKLPAECGANLREKLGLRDQPPAGGGARPVTMNAFVDIGEKGDDAFLLSGFSGAEDWAKLGSGAFGAREEKHTVRWLPETGDQTQLILPVAPGKRHLMAFAGDVAWPNRMEILVNDQSCGEVELTPGYHGWEIPVPANATSRGPLAIITFRFAVARVPNIETQGKNTDGRVCNLALDWIHIRTPDQPAERREPARLPETTANFGGITRGVPPTRMRFWPNNVWADGAWAHSCYASTGFSRDILLRGGKVWYCNGFLGDQPHPAYWRAMLDWAGVRRDWGVTAPSVIGARLQAGATTILAAYSTDVTRPRKVSLAVKANARWPLAEAQAITRDGEVFLPVAASTGKDGFCRAQDDMRYCGLYQFSFCPVRPQVAPMQVLAGARHRFEVKLRNLTSASAKGRLTLRTWLPSITAPWVNFSVGPQSEAKVNLDVTTTADLEWGRKTAALVIEVGGQEALFWRPVTVLAEPQWEVKARGLGDKEIVVTAAAEVNRWAKPAPIEAIEAFSGGRPLPVGVSGDQLPVIQVTIPRPGTAESGQGTLELSYHALGVPRRARLNFEVPPALPEAATAPEDAVVAFVVEEGDAGPGQPVAVPLTAE
;
A
#
# COMPACT_ATOMS: atom_id res chain seq x y z
N MET A 1 12.81 -16.05 44.01
CA MET A 1 12.08 -15.94 42.73
C MET A 1 11.78 -14.47 42.40
N ARG A 2 12.83 -13.63 42.34
CA ARG A 2 12.76 -12.17 42.09
C ARG A 2 13.64 -11.73 40.90
N ASN A 3 14.20 -12.67 40.13
CA ASN A 3 15.24 -12.41 39.12
C ASN A 3 14.89 -12.87 37.69
N LEU A 4 13.60 -13.04 37.32
CA LEU A 4 13.22 -13.42 35.95
C LEU A 4 12.45 -12.33 35.17
N CYS A 5 12.04 -11.23 35.81
CA CYS A 5 11.26 -10.16 35.14
C CYS A 5 12.10 -8.95 34.69
N LEU A 6 13.44 -9.06 34.68
CA LEU A 6 14.33 -7.95 34.32
C LEU A 6 15.18 -8.20 33.06
N ILE A 7 14.64 -8.96 32.09
CA ILE A 7 15.21 -9.11 30.73
C ILE A 7 14.17 -8.67 29.68
N VAL A 8 13.60 -7.47 29.85
CA VAL A 8 12.81 -6.80 28.79
C VAL A 8 13.27 -5.35 28.58
N ALA A 9 14.28 -4.86 29.31
CA ALA A 9 14.85 -3.54 29.08
C ALA A 9 16.36 -3.64 28.83
N VAL A 10 16.80 -2.93 27.78
CA VAL A 10 18.18 -2.69 27.35
C VAL A 10 18.75 -3.73 26.36
N ALA A 11 18.14 -3.79 25.17
CA ALA A 11 18.96 -3.75 23.96
C ALA A 11 18.89 -2.29 23.45
N PHE A 12 19.99 -1.55 23.59
CA PHE A 12 20.24 -0.40 22.71
C PHE A 12 20.51 -0.96 21.31
N SER A 13 19.48 -1.44 20.63
CA SER A 13 19.54 -1.72 19.21
C SER A 13 19.40 -0.38 18.50
N VAL A 14 20.49 0.08 17.88
CA VAL A 14 20.35 0.80 16.62
C VAL A 14 19.34 -0.02 15.81
N PRO A 15 18.19 0.53 15.37
CA PRO A 15 17.24 -0.25 14.61
C PRO A 15 17.98 -0.67 13.33
N ALA A 16 18.39 -1.94 13.29
CA ALA A 16 18.83 -2.56 12.05
C ALA A 16 17.68 -2.34 11.06
N ALA A 17 17.98 -1.80 9.89
CA ALA A 17 16.98 -1.80 8.82
C ALA A 17 16.49 -3.25 8.66
N ALA A 18 15.18 -3.46 8.63
CA ALA A 18 14.60 -4.80 8.64
C ALA A 18 15.13 -5.65 7.47
N LEU A 19 15.41 -4.99 6.34
CA LEU A 19 15.68 -5.60 5.06
C LEU A 19 16.95 -5.04 4.40
N ASP A 20 17.71 -5.93 3.75
CA ASP A 20 18.89 -5.59 2.92
C ASP A 20 18.55 -5.47 1.42
N THR A 21 17.43 -6.05 0.99
CA THR A 21 16.88 -5.96 -0.37
C THR A 21 15.35 -5.79 -0.31
N PRO A 22 14.70 -5.21 -1.34
CA PRO A 22 13.25 -5.08 -1.34
C PRO A 22 12.57 -6.44 -1.53
N TRP A 23 11.44 -6.65 -0.88
CA TRP A 23 10.66 -7.87 -1.01
C TRP A 23 9.58 -7.69 -2.07
N ILE A 24 9.80 -8.27 -3.25
CA ILE A 24 8.80 -8.32 -4.32
C ILE A 24 8.06 -9.64 -4.20
N GLY A 25 6.94 -9.62 -3.49
CA GLY A 25 6.17 -10.77 -3.07
C GLY A 25 5.01 -11.12 -4.00
N VAL A 26 4.66 -12.40 -4.04
CA VAL A 26 3.41 -12.92 -4.62
C VAL A 26 2.82 -13.99 -3.70
N THR A 27 1.50 -14.11 -3.65
CA THR A 27 0.88 -15.36 -3.17
C THR A 27 1.04 -16.43 -4.24
N TYR A 28 1.30 -17.68 -3.85
CA TYR A 28 1.48 -18.79 -4.77
C TYR A 28 0.51 -19.93 -4.44
N PHE A 29 -0.38 -20.25 -5.38
CA PHE A 29 -1.41 -21.25 -5.24
C PHE A 29 -0.88 -22.60 -5.72
N TYR A 30 -0.95 -23.61 -4.86
CA TYR A 30 -0.24 -24.88 -5.04
C TYR A 30 -1.15 -26.10 -5.15
N TRP A 31 -2.46 -25.92 -5.20
CA TRP A 31 -3.44 -27.02 -5.15
C TRP A 31 -4.06 -27.35 -6.51
N TYR A 32 -3.54 -26.77 -7.61
CA TYR A 32 -3.95 -27.14 -8.96
C TYR A 32 -3.48 -28.53 -9.36
N SER A 33 -4.32 -29.27 -10.07
CA SER A 33 -4.09 -30.64 -10.54
C SER A 33 -4.47 -30.77 -12.00
N TRP A 34 -3.61 -31.40 -12.80
CA TRP A 34 -3.83 -31.58 -14.24
C TRP A 34 -3.33 -32.94 -14.71
N ASP A 35 -4.25 -33.75 -15.24
CA ASP A 35 -3.95 -34.99 -15.92
C ASP A 35 -3.58 -34.67 -17.37
N TYR A 36 -2.28 -34.77 -17.68
CA TYR A 36 -1.74 -34.49 -19.00
C TYR A 36 -2.20 -35.47 -20.07
N GLU A 37 -2.52 -36.72 -19.73
CA GLU A 37 -2.99 -37.73 -20.69
C GLU A 37 -4.45 -37.48 -21.05
N LYS A 38 -5.27 -37.13 -20.05
CA LYS A 38 -6.71 -36.86 -20.25
C LYS A 38 -7.00 -35.42 -20.66
N HIS A 39 -6.00 -34.54 -20.61
CA HIS A 39 -6.16 -33.09 -20.74
C HIS A 39 -7.28 -32.58 -19.82
N MET A 40 -7.28 -33.05 -18.58
CA MET A 40 -8.37 -32.81 -17.63
C MET A 40 -7.84 -32.53 -16.23
N GLY A 41 -8.44 -31.57 -15.51
CA GLY A 41 -8.01 -31.22 -14.16
C GLY A 41 -9.07 -30.46 -13.39
N ASN A 42 -8.73 -30.05 -12.16
CA ASN A 42 -9.61 -29.21 -11.33
C ASN A 42 -9.77 -27.76 -11.86
N TRP A 43 -9.17 -27.47 -13.01
CA TRP A 43 -9.22 -26.22 -13.76
C TRP A 43 -10.53 -26.02 -14.56
N ILE A 44 -11.20 -27.10 -14.97
CA ILE A 44 -12.19 -27.10 -16.09
C ILE A 44 -13.53 -26.40 -15.77
N GLY A 45 -13.80 -26.08 -14.50
CA GLY A 45 -15.08 -25.51 -14.08
C GLY A 45 -15.14 -24.00 -13.87
N GLY A 46 -14.02 -23.25 -13.93
CA GLY A 46 -14.07 -21.86 -13.44
C GLY A 46 -12.78 -21.03 -13.49
N VAL A 47 -11.92 -21.19 -14.51
CA VAL A 47 -10.77 -20.28 -14.72
C VAL A 47 -11.09 -19.08 -15.61
N TYR A 48 -10.63 -17.90 -15.23
CA TYR A 48 -10.82 -16.66 -15.99
C TYR A 48 -9.75 -16.43 -17.05
N ASN A 49 -8.50 -16.76 -16.72
CA ASN A 49 -7.37 -16.58 -17.61
C ASN A 49 -6.74 -17.95 -17.90
N THR A 50 -6.17 -18.09 -19.10
CA THR A 50 -5.53 -19.34 -19.54
C THR A 50 -4.01 -19.20 -19.47
N PRO A 51 -3.28 -20.10 -18.77
CA PRO A 51 -1.82 -20.07 -18.73
C PRO A 51 -1.19 -20.04 -20.12
N LEU A 52 -0.26 -19.11 -20.36
CA LEU A 52 0.37 -18.94 -21.67
C LEU A 52 1.20 -20.16 -22.08
N MET A 53 1.72 -20.89 -21.09
CA MET A 53 2.56 -22.08 -21.26
C MET A 53 1.75 -23.38 -21.23
N GLY A 54 0.42 -23.30 -21.09
CA GLY A 54 -0.46 -24.46 -20.91
C GLY A 54 -0.71 -24.81 -19.44
N TYR A 55 -1.76 -25.59 -19.20
CA TYR A 55 -2.12 -26.08 -17.87
C TYR A 55 -1.05 -27.00 -17.29
N TYR A 56 -0.93 -27.00 -15.96
CA TYR A 56 0.08 -27.75 -15.24
C TYR A 56 -0.43 -28.32 -13.91
N ASP A 57 0.32 -29.27 -13.35
CA ASP A 57 0.00 -29.94 -12.09
C ASP A 57 0.99 -29.56 -11.00
N SER A 58 0.49 -28.91 -9.95
CA SER A 58 1.31 -28.49 -8.81
C SER A 58 1.83 -29.68 -7.97
N ALA A 59 1.38 -30.91 -8.22
CA ALA A 59 1.99 -32.12 -7.67
C ALA A 59 3.38 -32.42 -8.28
N ARG A 60 3.68 -31.90 -9.47
CA ARG A 60 4.93 -32.19 -10.20
C ARG A 60 6.03 -31.23 -9.80
N LEU A 61 7.22 -31.76 -9.53
CA LEU A 61 8.40 -30.94 -9.24
C LEU A 61 8.82 -30.07 -10.44
N GLU A 62 8.70 -30.62 -11.65
CA GLU A 62 9.06 -29.96 -12.90
C GLU A 62 8.20 -28.73 -13.18
N ASP A 63 6.90 -28.82 -12.93
CA ASP A 63 5.95 -27.72 -13.13
C ASP A 63 6.24 -26.59 -12.14
N ASN A 64 6.41 -26.89 -10.86
CA ASN A 64 6.77 -25.89 -9.86
C ASN A 64 8.15 -25.26 -10.13
N LEU A 65 9.12 -26.04 -10.61
CA LEU A 65 10.43 -25.52 -10.98
C LEU A 65 10.31 -24.49 -12.12
N ARG A 66 9.53 -24.82 -13.15
CA ARG A 66 9.26 -23.93 -14.30
C ARG A 66 8.55 -22.65 -13.86
N GLU A 67 7.49 -22.77 -13.05
CA GLU A 67 6.70 -21.63 -12.59
C GLU A 67 7.49 -20.68 -11.69
N LEU A 68 8.17 -21.20 -10.66
CA LEU A 68 8.97 -20.37 -9.75
C LEU A 68 10.17 -19.73 -10.45
N GLN A 69 10.75 -20.41 -11.44
CA GLN A 69 11.76 -19.81 -12.29
C GLN A 69 11.19 -18.68 -13.15
N CYS A 70 10.03 -18.89 -13.78
CA CYS A 70 9.36 -17.87 -14.58
C CYS A 70 9.06 -16.62 -13.73
N ALA A 71 8.49 -16.79 -12.53
CA ALA A 71 8.25 -15.72 -11.58
C ALA A 71 9.54 -14.92 -11.26
N SER A 72 10.63 -15.65 -10.97
CA SER A 72 11.94 -15.06 -10.68
C SER A 72 12.52 -14.28 -11.86
N GLU A 73 12.33 -14.78 -13.08
CA GLU A 73 12.71 -14.13 -14.34
C GLU A 73 11.95 -12.82 -14.62
N TRP A 74 10.84 -12.61 -13.94
CA TRP A 74 10.02 -11.39 -14.02
C TRP A 74 10.09 -10.54 -12.76
N GLY A 75 11.11 -10.75 -11.93
CA GLY A 75 11.48 -9.88 -10.82
C GLY A 75 10.79 -10.19 -9.49
N VAL A 76 9.98 -11.26 -9.43
CA VAL A 76 9.47 -11.79 -8.16
C VAL A 76 10.63 -12.36 -7.36
N THR A 77 10.61 -12.14 -6.05
CA THR A 77 11.66 -12.59 -5.14
C THR A 77 11.11 -13.37 -3.96
N HIS A 78 9.90 -13.05 -3.51
CA HIS A 78 9.28 -13.67 -2.35
C HIS A 78 7.99 -14.36 -2.77
N HIS A 79 7.79 -15.59 -2.34
CA HIS A 79 6.60 -16.37 -2.60
C HIS A 79 5.99 -16.77 -1.27
N PHE A 80 4.70 -16.53 -1.10
CA PHE A 80 3.94 -16.96 0.07
C PHE A 80 2.92 -17.99 -0.39
N MET A 81 3.15 -19.26 -0.05
CA MET A 81 2.27 -20.35 -0.47
C MET A 81 0.92 -20.22 0.22
N ASP A 82 -0.15 -20.22 -0.56
CA ASP A 82 -1.54 -20.20 -0.10
C ASP A 82 -1.87 -21.52 0.61
N PHE A 83 -1.59 -21.61 1.92
CA PHE A 83 -1.63 -22.85 2.69
C PHE A 83 -3.01 -23.09 3.29
N TRP A 84 -3.62 -24.23 2.92
CA TRP A 84 -4.94 -24.67 3.42
C TRP A 84 -4.88 -25.88 4.36
N GLY A 85 -3.69 -26.48 4.50
CA GLY A 85 -3.49 -27.69 5.28
C GLY A 85 -2.57 -28.69 4.57
N HIS A 86 -1.98 -29.59 5.36
CA HIS A 86 -0.96 -30.54 4.91
C HIS A 86 -1.51 -31.80 4.21
N GLY A 87 -2.74 -31.73 3.70
CA GLY A 87 -3.42 -32.84 3.01
C GLY A 87 -3.08 -32.95 1.52
N TRP A 88 -2.47 -31.92 0.93
CA TRP A 88 -2.09 -31.90 -0.48
C TRP A 88 -0.76 -32.63 -0.69
N LEU A 89 -0.78 -33.66 -1.54
CA LEU A 89 0.39 -34.50 -1.81
C LEU A 89 0.99 -34.24 -3.20
N ASP A 90 2.29 -34.50 -3.33
CA ASP A 90 3.03 -34.60 -4.60
C ASP A 90 2.89 -36.00 -5.23
N GLU A 91 3.42 -36.19 -6.43
CA GLU A 91 3.38 -37.49 -7.14
C GLU A 91 4.06 -38.64 -6.38
N LYS A 92 4.88 -38.33 -5.38
CA LYS A 92 5.61 -39.28 -4.53
C LYS A 92 4.92 -39.49 -3.18
N GLY A 93 3.73 -38.93 -2.97
CA GLY A 93 2.99 -39.01 -1.71
C GLY A 93 3.59 -38.17 -0.57
N ARG A 94 4.47 -37.20 -0.86
CA ARG A 94 5.01 -36.26 0.13
C ARG A 94 4.13 -35.01 0.21
N PRO A 95 4.16 -34.25 1.33
CA PRO A 95 3.47 -32.96 1.40
C PRO A 95 3.93 -32.04 0.26
N ARG A 96 2.98 -31.42 -0.44
CA ARG A 96 3.26 -30.62 -1.63
C ARG A 96 4.05 -29.35 -1.31
N GLU A 97 3.99 -28.87 -0.07
CA GLU A 97 4.86 -27.81 0.46
C GLU A 97 6.34 -28.18 0.32
N GLN A 98 6.71 -29.45 0.57
CA GLN A 98 8.08 -29.92 0.37
C GLN A 98 8.49 -29.85 -1.10
N CYS A 99 7.58 -30.22 -2.03
CA CYS A 99 7.82 -30.10 -3.46
C CYS A 99 8.11 -28.65 -3.88
N LEU A 100 7.37 -27.68 -3.33
CA LEU A 100 7.62 -26.25 -3.57
C LEU A 100 8.97 -25.78 -3.01
N TYR A 101 9.33 -26.18 -1.79
CA TYR A 101 10.63 -25.84 -1.21
C TYR A 101 11.78 -26.46 -2.02
N ASP A 102 11.63 -27.71 -2.48
CA ASP A 102 12.60 -28.39 -3.36
C ASP A 102 12.77 -27.61 -4.68
N ALA A 103 11.67 -27.21 -5.32
CA ALA A 103 11.66 -26.42 -6.55
C ALA A 103 12.30 -25.04 -6.34
N ALA A 104 11.89 -24.30 -5.31
CA ALA A 104 12.45 -23.00 -4.98
C ALA A 104 13.96 -23.08 -4.67
N GLN A 105 14.42 -24.14 -4.02
CA GLN A 105 15.84 -24.36 -3.75
C GLN A 105 16.61 -24.63 -5.04
N ALA A 106 16.04 -25.38 -5.97
CA ALA A 106 16.64 -25.59 -7.30
C ALA A 106 16.74 -24.27 -8.10
N VAL A 107 15.72 -23.40 -8.04
CA VAL A 107 15.77 -22.06 -8.64
C VAL A 107 16.83 -21.19 -7.95
N ARG A 108 16.92 -21.21 -6.61
CA ARG A 108 17.95 -20.50 -5.84
C ARG A 108 19.36 -20.95 -6.22
N ASN A 109 19.58 -22.24 -6.45
CA ASN A 109 20.87 -22.80 -6.88
C ASN A 109 21.30 -22.32 -8.28
N LYS A 110 20.36 -21.85 -9.12
CA LYS A 110 20.66 -21.17 -10.39
C LYS A 110 21.05 -19.69 -10.22
N GLY A 111 21.07 -19.17 -8.99
CA GLY A 111 21.50 -17.80 -8.67
C GLY A 111 20.38 -16.78 -8.55
N TYR A 112 19.10 -17.19 -8.65
CA TYR A 112 17.97 -16.28 -8.45
C TYR A 112 17.81 -15.87 -6.99
N ASP A 113 17.31 -14.67 -6.77
CA ASP A 113 16.94 -14.18 -5.43
C ASP A 113 15.52 -14.57 -5.07
N ILE A 114 15.32 -15.87 -4.82
CA ILE A 114 14.04 -16.47 -4.48
C ILE A 114 13.98 -16.90 -3.01
N TRP A 115 12.83 -16.58 -2.39
CA TRP A 115 12.43 -16.92 -1.04
C TRP A 115 11.03 -17.52 -1.07
N MET A 116 10.76 -18.43 -0.12
CA MET A 116 9.49 -19.15 -0.01
C MET A 116 9.06 -19.18 1.45
N SER A 117 7.81 -18.82 1.71
CA SER A 117 7.20 -18.86 3.04
C SER A 117 5.71 -19.13 2.98
N ILE A 118 5.02 -19.01 4.11
CA ILE A 118 3.63 -19.41 4.27
C ILE A 118 2.68 -18.21 4.22
N TYR A 119 1.60 -18.34 3.45
CA TYR A 119 0.37 -17.58 3.62
C TYR A 119 -0.70 -18.49 4.20
N GLN A 120 -0.94 -18.39 5.50
CA GLN A 120 -1.90 -19.21 6.23
C GLN A 120 -3.32 -18.74 5.90
N ASP A 121 -3.95 -19.40 4.93
CA ASP A 121 -5.35 -19.17 4.53
C ASP A 121 -6.31 -20.15 5.23
N GLY A 122 -5.86 -21.37 5.53
CA GLY A 122 -6.65 -22.35 6.30
C GLY A 122 -7.04 -21.83 7.69
N GLU A 123 -8.23 -22.18 8.18
CA GLU A 123 -8.89 -21.61 9.38
C GLU A 123 -8.30 -22.08 10.74
N ASP A 124 -7.18 -22.81 10.75
CA ASP A 124 -6.60 -23.40 11.96
C ASP A 124 -5.57 -22.50 12.67
N TYR A 125 -5.79 -21.18 12.71
CA TYR A 125 -4.96 -20.24 13.50
C TYR A 125 -5.74 -19.69 14.71
N GLN A 126 -5.20 -19.84 15.93
CA GLN A 126 -5.88 -19.35 17.14
C GLN A 126 -5.63 -17.85 17.28
N MET A 127 -6.73 -17.09 17.33
CA MET A 127 -6.72 -15.63 17.38
C MET A 127 -6.96 -15.06 18.79
N ASP A 128 -7.47 -15.84 19.74
CA ASP A 128 -7.71 -15.45 21.13
C ASP A 128 -6.60 -15.90 22.09
N ASP A 129 -5.92 -17.01 21.77
CA ASP A 129 -4.78 -17.49 22.54
C ASP A 129 -3.67 -18.04 21.63
N PHE A 130 -2.74 -17.15 21.26
CA PHE A 130 -1.62 -17.49 20.40
C PHE A 130 -0.78 -18.65 20.95
N ALA A 131 -0.69 -18.79 22.29
CA ALA A 131 0.08 -19.85 22.93
C ALA A 131 -0.37 -21.28 22.52
N LYS A 132 -1.62 -21.44 22.07
CA LYS A 132 -2.16 -22.71 21.55
C LYS A 132 -1.67 -23.06 20.16
N ASN A 133 -1.13 -22.09 19.40
CA ASN A 133 -0.57 -22.38 18.07
C ASN A 133 0.70 -23.24 18.14
N ALA A 134 1.29 -23.42 19.33
CA ALA A 134 2.39 -24.35 19.58
C ALA A 134 1.91 -25.73 20.09
N ASP A 135 0.60 -25.96 20.25
CA ASP A 135 0.09 -27.24 20.74
C ASP A 135 0.12 -28.32 19.65
N ASP A 136 0.32 -29.57 20.06
CA ASP A 136 0.44 -30.69 19.12
C ASP A 136 -0.87 -30.88 18.34
N GLY A 137 -0.75 -31.15 17.04
CA GLY A 137 -1.89 -31.36 16.14
C GLY A 137 -2.40 -30.11 15.42
N ARG A 138 -1.90 -28.92 15.79
CA ARG A 138 -2.20 -27.65 15.11
C ARG A 138 -1.40 -27.51 13.83
N GLN A 139 -1.97 -26.86 12.81
CA GLN A 139 -1.30 -26.61 11.53
C GLN A 139 -0.01 -25.80 11.69
N VAL A 140 -0.01 -24.76 12.54
CA VAL A 140 1.17 -23.91 12.79
C VAL A 140 2.32 -24.68 13.45
N ASP A 141 2.02 -25.59 14.39
CA ASP A 141 3.04 -26.48 14.98
C ASP A 141 3.64 -27.43 13.92
N TRP A 142 2.80 -27.98 13.04
CA TRP A 142 3.27 -28.81 11.93
C TRP A 142 4.17 -28.02 10.97
N LEU A 143 3.78 -26.80 10.58
CA LEU A 143 4.60 -25.92 9.73
C LEU A 143 5.97 -25.63 10.37
N ASN A 144 5.99 -25.36 11.67
CA ASN A 144 7.21 -25.10 12.43
C ASN A 144 8.17 -26.30 12.45
N ARG A 145 7.64 -27.51 12.69
CA ARG A 145 8.42 -28.75 12.71
C ARG A 145 9.05 -29.04 11.35
N ASN A 146 8.29 -28.86 10.27
CA ASN A 146 8.72 -29.27 8.95
C ASN A 146 9.51 -28.19 8.20
N PHE A 147 9.15 -26.90 8.33
CA PHE A 147 9.65 -25.86 7.42
C PHE A 147 10.35 -24.67 8.07
N ALA A 148 10.18 -24.36 9.36
CA ALA A 148 10.75 -23.13 9.96
C ALA A 148 12.28 -23.00 9.87
N ALA A 149 13.02 -24.11 9.78
CA ALA A 149 14.47 -24.09 9.56
C ALA A 149 14.90 -23.96 8.10
N HIS A 150 13.97 -24.04 7.15
CA HIS A 150 14.34 -24.00 5.75
C HIS A 150 15.05 -22.67 5.45
N PRO A 151 16.23 -22.70 4.79
CA PRO A 151 17.02 -21.50 4.53
C PRO A 151 16.34 -20.51 3.57
N LEU A 152 15.35 -20.98 2.80
CA LEU A 152 14.54 -20.13 1.90
C LEU A 152 13.48 -19.30 2.61
N ASN A 153 13.26 -19.50 3.91
CA ASN A 153 12.32 -18.64 4.62
C ASN A 153 12.88 -17.22 4.71
N PRO A 154 12.13 -16.19 4.28
CA PRO A 154 12.45 -14.81 4.59
C PRO A 154 12.36 -14.61 6.10
N ARG A 155 13.20 -13.73 6.66
CA ARG A 155 13.34 -13.58 8.12
C ARG A 155 13.23 -12.13 8.57
N ILE A 156 12.58 -11.93 9.71
CA ILE A 156 12.56 -10.67 10.46
C ILE A 156 13.11 -10.97 11.86
N ALA A 157 14.10 -10.19 12.30
CA ALA A 157 14.80 -10.40 13.57
C ALA A 157 15.26 -11.86 13.80
N GLY A 158 15.70 -12.53 12.72
CA GLY A 158 16.17 -13.92 12.72
C GLY A 158 15.08 -15.00 12.70
N ARG A 159 13.80 -14.65 12.82
CA ARG A 159 12.66 -15.59 12.76
C ARG A 159 12.07 -15.66 11.36
N PRO A 160 11.69 -16.85 10.86
CA PRO A 160 10.96 -16.95 9.60
C PRO A 160 9.58 -16.28 9.76
N ILE A 161 9.12 -15.55 8.75
CA ILE A 161 7.81 -14.85 8.79
C ILE A 161 6.72 -15.72 8.17
N GLU A 162 5.53 -15.75 8.76
CA GLU A 162 4.32 -16.24 8.10
C GLU A 162 3.32 -15.09 7.93
N LEU A 163 2.56 -15.10 6.85
CA LEU A 163 1.44 -14.18 6.64
C LEU A 163 0.15 -14.91 7.04
N VAL A 164 -0.68 -14.32 7.89
CA VAL A 164 -1.96 -14.90 8.33
C VAL A 164 -3.12 -14.13 7.71
N TYR A 165 -3.87 -14.82 6.84
CA TYR A 165 -4.97 -14.20 6.11
C TYR A 165 -6.19 -13.94 6.99
N GLY A 166 -6.95 -12.89 6.64
CA GLY A 166 -8.13 -12.45 7.37
C GLY A 166 -9.26 -13.48 7.50
N ARG A 167 -9.27 -14.58 6.72
CA ARG A 167 -10.23 -15.69 6.90
C ARG A 167 -10.07 -16.38 8.26
N ASN A 168 -8.85 -16.43 8.81
CA ASN A 168 -8.63 -16.88 10.19
C ASN A 168 -9.24 -15.94 11.25
N GLY A 169 -9.78 -14.80 10.82
CA GLY A 169 -10.20 -13.70 11.67
C GLY A 169 -9.06 -12.71 11.89
N SER A 170 -9.15 -11.96 12.97
CA SER A 170 -8.12 -11.04 13.41
C SER A 170 -7.86 -11.22 14.91
N PRO A 171 -6.72 -10.77 15.45
CA PRO A 171 -6.40 -10.87 16.88
C PRO A 171 -7.56 -10.46 17.80
N LYS A 172 -8.07 -11.40 18.60
CA LYS A 172 -9.26 -11.19 19.44
C LYS A 172 -8.89 -10.52 20.75
N GLN A 173 -9.77 -9.64 21.23
CA GLN A 173 -9.65 -9.02 22.54
C GLN A 173 -9.88 -10.08 23.64
N THR A 174 -8.98 -10.14 24.61
CA THR A 174 -8.87 -11.23 25.59
C THR A 174 -8.64 -10.75 27.02
N VAL A 175 -8.45 -9.44 27.22
CA VAL A 175 -8.28 -8.88 28.57
C VAL A 175 -9.58 -8.94 29.35
N THR A 176 -9.52 -9.50 30.56
CA THR A 176 -10.60 -9.41 31.55
C THR A 176 -10.33 -8.27 32.52
N ASP A 177 -11.35 -7.90 33.31
CA ASP A 177 -11.21 -6.92 34.40
C ASP A 177 -10.09 -7.30 35.38
N GLU A 178 -9.93 -8.58 35.70
CA GLU A 178 -8.92 -9.08 36.63
C GLU A 178 -7.51 -8.86 36.07
N ILE A 179 -7.30 -9.20 34.79
CA ILE A 179 -6.04 -8.98 34.08
C ILE A 179 -5.72 -7.48 34.06
N PHE A 180 -6.70 -6.65 33.70
CA PHE A 180 -6.50 -5.21 33.63
C PHE A 180 -6.17 -4.59 34.99
N ARG A 181 -6.89 -4.97 36.06
CA ARG A 181 -6.60 -4.52 37.43
C ARG A 181 -5.19 -4.95 37.87
N ALA A 182 -4.76 -6.16 37.52
CA ALA A 182 -3.41 -6.63 37.84
C ALA A 182 -2.34 -5.80 37.11
N TRP A 183 -2.53 -5.55 35.82
CA TRP A 183 -1.64 -4.72 35.00
C TRP A 183 -1.56 -3.28 35.53
N LEU A 184 -2.69 -2.67 35.91
CA LEU A 184 -2.70 -1.31 36.48
C LEU A 184 -2.00 -1.24 37.84
N ARG A 185 -2.11 -2.27 38.68
CA ARG A 185 -1.36 -2.35 39.94
C ARG A 185 0.14 -2.42 39.69
N GLU A 186 0.58 -3.15 38.67
CA GLU A 186 1.98 -3.19 38.27
C GLU A 186 2.46 -1.81 37.79
N LYS A 187 1.66 -1.14 36.96
CA LYS A 187 2.02 0.17 36.37
C LYS A 187 2.01 1.32 37.38
N TYR A 188 0.97 1.42 38.22
CA TYR A 188 0.75 2.58 39.10
C TYR A 188 1.11 2.32 40.56
N ALA A 189 1.29 1.07 40.97
CA ALA A 189 1.51 0.60 42.35
C ALA A 189 0.35 0.88 43.34
N THR A 190 -0.28 2.04 43.30
CA THR A 190 -1.29 2.51 44.27
C THR A 190 -2.47 3.17 43.56
N ILE A 191 -3.67 3.06 44.12
CA ILE A 191 -4.88 3.63 43.52
C ILE A 191 -4.84 5.16 43.49
N GLU A 192 -4.14 5.80 44.43
CA GLU A 192 -3.97 7.25 44.51
C GLU A 192 -3.17 7.77 43.29
N LYS A 193 -2.11 7.06 42.90
CA LYS A 193 -1.33 7.37 41.70
C LYS A 193 -2.14 7.18 40.43
N LEU A 194 -2.95 6.13 40.36
CA LEU A 194 -3.88 5.91 39.25
C LEU A 194 -4.91 7.04 39.19
N ASN A 195 -5.55 7.39 40.30
CA ASN A 195 -6.52 8.48 40.37
C ASN A 195 -5.93 9.82 39.96
N ALA A 196 -4.74 10.15 40.45
CA ALA A 196 -4.03 11.35 40.04
C ALA A 196 -3.75 11.36 38.53
N ARG A 197 -3.45 10.19 37.94
CA ARG A 197 -3.18 10.06 36.51
C ARG A 197 -4.44 10.07 35.64
N TRP A 198 -5.49 9.37 36.06
CA TRP A 198 -6.74 9.24 35.32
C TRP A 198 -7.69 10.43 35.54
N GLY A 199 -7.40 11.29 36.52
CA GLY A 199 -8.31 12.37 36.91
C GLY A 199 -9.60 11.84 37.57
N THR A 200 -9.49 10.69 38.24
CA THR A 200 -10.62 9.98 38.86
C THR A 200 -10.55 10.02 40.39
N SER A 201 -11.62 9.56 41.04
CA SER A 201 -11.74 9.45 42.50
C SER A 201 -12.18 8.04 42.92
N LEU A 202 -11.57 7.01 42.34
CA LEU A 202 -11.86 5.60 42.63
C LEU A 202 -11.41 5.25 44.04
N ARG A 203 -12.23 4.50 44.78
CA ARG A 203 -11.92 4.13 46.17
C ARG A 203 -11.23 2.79 46.29
N ASP A 204 -11.52 1.88 45.36
CA ASP A 204 -10.97 0.53 45.36
C ASP A 204 -10.71 0.04 43.92
N TRP A 205 -9.74 -0.86 43.77
CA TRP A 205 -9.40 -1.47 42.48
C TRP A 205 -10.58 -2.26 41.87
N ALA A 206 -11.48 -2.78 42.70
CA ALA A 206 -12.69 -3.49 42.27
C ALA A 206 -13.70 -2.56 41.57
N GLU A 207 -13.57 -1.24 41.66
CA GLU A 207 -14.39 -0.28 40.90
C GLU A 207 -13.94 -0.19 39.43
N ILE A 208 -12.70 -0.63 39.11
CA ILE A 208 -12.14 -0.54 37.75
C ILE A 208 -12.71 -1.65 36.87
N ARG A 209 -13.05 -1.29 35.62
CA ARG A 209 -13.45 -2.17 34.53
C ARG A 209 -12.51 -1.98 33.35
N TRP A 210 -12.20 -3.05 32.63
CA TRP A 210 -11.52 -2.93 31.35
C TRP A 210 -12.50 -2.37 30.31
N ASN A 211 -12.17 -1.20 29.75
CA ASN A 211 -13.02 -0.52 28.81
C ASN A 211 -12.17 0.15 27.72
N PRO A 212 -11.93 -0.53 26.58
CA PRO A 212 -11.20 0.06 25.46
C PRO A 212 -12.02 1.14 24.75
N ASN A 213 -13.29 1.35 25.11
CA ASN A 213 -14.16 2.40 24.61
C ASN A 213 -14.21 3.63 25.54
N ALA A 214 -13.40 3.69 26.61
CA ALA A 214 -13.29 4.89 27.43
C ALA A 214 -12.69 6.09 26.64
N SER A 215 -12.42 7.20 27.29
CA SER A 215 -11.68 8.34 26.72
C SER A 215 -10.40 8.63 27.51
N GLY A 216 -9.44 9.33 26.91
CA GLY A 216 -8.21 9.77 27.57
C GLY A 216 -7.32 8.63 28.05
N VAL A 217 -6.65 8.83 29.20
CA VAL A 217 -5.70 7.85 29.75
C VAL A 217 -6.32 6.49 30.08
N PRO A 218 -7.52 6.40 30.68
CA PRO A 218 -8.17 5.11 30.92
C PRO A 218 -8.29 4.25 29.65
N ARG A 219 -8.66 4.85 28.51
CA ARG A 219 -8.71 4.15 27.21
C ARG A 219 -7.33 3.68 26.78
N ALA A 220 -6.36 4.60 26.79
CA ALA A 220 -5.00 4.30 26.38
C ALA A 220 -4.41 3.14 27.19
N ASP A 221 -4.64 3.12 28.51
CA ASP A 221 -4.21 2.04 29.39
C ASP A 221 -4.91 0.71 29.09
N ALA A 222 -6.22 0.72 28.80
CA ALA A 222 -6.97 -0.48 28.41
C ALA A 222 -6.44 -1.08 27.09
N ILE A 223 -6.12 -0.24 26.10
CA ILE A 223 -5.54 -0.65 24.82
C ILE A 223 -4.12 -1.19 25.01
N LEU A 224 -3.27 -0.48 25.77
CA LEU A 224 -1.91 -0.93 26.07
C LEU A 224 -1.91 -2.28 26.78
N CYS A 225 -2.82 -2.48 27.74
CA CYS A 225 -2.97 -3.77 28.42
C CYS A 225 -3.35 -4.90 27.43
N GLN A 226 -4.20 -4.64 26.45
CA GLN A 226 -4.56 -5.65 25.43
C GLN A 226 -3.38 -6.01 24.53
N TYR A 227 -2.59 -5.02 24.09
CA TYR A 227 -1.39 -5.27 23.31
C TYR A 227 -0.30 -6.02 24.10
N ASP A 228 -0.12 -5.67 25.38
CA ASP A 228 0.79 -6.40 26.27
C ASP A 228 0.32 -7.85 26.47
N GLN A 229 -0.98 -8.09 26.57
CA GLN A 229 -1.54 -9.44 26.67
C GLN A 229 -1.29 -10.26 25.40
N TRP A 230 -1.50 -9.68 24.21
CA TRP A 230 -1.15 -10.33 22.94
C TRP A 230 0.34 -10.62 22.84
N ALA A 231 1.20 -9.65 23.18
CA ALA A 231 2.65 -9.83 23.18
C ALA A 231 3.10 -10.96 24.12
N ARG A 232 2.50 -11.06 25.32
CA ARG A 232 2.76 -12.15 26.26
C ARG A 232 2.32 -13.51 25.70
N SER A 233 1.11 -13.62 25.15
CA SER A 233 0.63 -14.89 24.55
C SER A 233 1.50 -15.31 23.36
N LEU A 234 1.89 -14.36 22.50
CA LEU A 234 2.80 -14.61 21.38
C LEU A 234 4.20 -15.06 21.86
N ALA A 235 4.73 -14.42 22.89
CA ALA A 235 6.01 -14.81 23.48
C ALA A 235 5.97 -16.24 24.07
N VAL A 236 4.83 -16.64 24.67
CA VAL A 236 4.63 -18.02 25.15
C VAL A 236 4.57 -19.00 23.98
N TYR A 237 3.85 -18.67 22.90
CA TYR A 237 3.86 -19.46 21.67
C TYR A 237 5.28 -19.68 21.15
N LEU A 238 6.03 -18.60 20.93
CA LEU A 238 7.39 -18.66 20.42
C LEU A 238 8.28 -19.48 21.37
N ALA A 239 8.24 -19.25 22.67
CA ALA A 239 9.05 -19.98 23.64
C ALA A 239 8.72 -21.49 23.65
N LYS A 240 7.44 -21.86 23.61
CA LYS A 240 7.01 -23.27 23.55
C LYS A 240 7.49 -23.93 22.26
N ALA A 241 7.26 -23.30 21.11
CA ALA A 241 7.65 -23.83 19.81
C ALA A 241 9.18 -23.93 19.71
N GLU A 242 9.92 -22.88 20.06
CA GLU A 242 11.38 -22.86 20.02
C GLU A 242 12.02 -23.88 20.99
N ALA A 243 11.43 -24.10 22.17
CA ALA A 243 11.88 -25.14 23.10
C ALA A 243 11.70 -26.56 22.54
N LYS A 244 10.60 -26.81 21.81
CA LYS A 244 10.38 -28.10 21.11
C LYS A 244 11.35 -28.30 19.95
N LEU A 245 11.65 -27.23 19.21
CA LEU A 245 12.39 -27.31 17.94
C LEU A 245 13.90 -27.12 18.08
N GLY A 246 14.37 -26.49 19.16
CA GLY A 246 15.77 -26.08 19.34
C GLY A 246 16.22 -24.96 18.38
N ARG A 247 15.29 -24.24 17.75
CA ARG A 247 15.54 -23.22 16.71
C ARG A 247 14.35 -22.24 16.61
N PRO A 248 14.52 -21.07 15.95
CA PRO A 248 13.45 -20.08 15.82
C PRO A 248 12.20 -20.60 15.10
N ALA A 249 11.01 -20.25 15.63
CA ALA A 249 9.69 -20.56 15.07
C ALA A 249 9.14 -19.40 14.21
N TYR A 250 8.10 -19.67 13.40
CA TYR A 250 7.42 -18.65 12.59
C TYR A 250 6.85 -17.52 13.45
N ILE A 251 7.07 -16.27 13.01
CA ILE A 251 6.44 -15.09 13.57
C ILE A 251 5.35 -14.57 12.62
N PRO A 252 4.13 -14.30 13.11
CA PRO A 252 3.02 -13.91 12.26
C PRO A 252 3.02 -12.42 11.90
N SER A 253 2.66 -12.14 10.66
CA SER A 253 2.08 -10.88 10.20
C SER A 253 0.58 -11.08 9.95
N PHE A 254 -0.26 -10.16 10.41
CA PHE A 254 -1.72 -10.28 10.27
C PHE A 254 -2.27 -9.33 9.21
N ASP A 255 -3.32 -9.78 8.51
CA ASP A 255 -4.13 -8.94 7.63
C ASP A 255 -5.00 -8.01 8.50
N ILE A 256 -4.73 -6.71 8.47
CA ILE A 256 -5.37 -5.73 9.37
C ILE A 256 -5.87 -4.47 8.66
N ALA A 257 -5.99 -4.50 7.33
CA ALA A 257 -6.26 -3.31 6.52
C ALA A 257 -5.16 -2.21 6.64
N TYR A 258 -5.42 -1.03 6.08
CA TYR A 258 -4.45 0.08 6.11
C TYR A 258 -4.64 1.06 7.27
N GLN A 259 -5.83 1.12 7.87
CA GLN A 259 -6.11 1.99 9.02
C GLN A 259 -5.50 1.43 10.32
N PRO A 260 -5.40 2.24 11.39
CA PRO A 260 -5.03 1.72 12.70
C PRO A 260 -5.93 0.56 13.09
N TYR A 261 -5.35 -0.59 13.45
CA TYR A 261 -6.12 -1.76 13.83
C TYR A 261 -7.04 -1.44 15.02
N MET A 262 -8.34 -1.71 14.87
CA MET A 262 -9.40 -1.34 15.84
C MET A 262 -9.45 0.16 16.21
N GLY A 263 -8.80 1.05 15.44
CA GLY A 263 -8.66 2.46 15.79
C GLY A 263 -7.74 2.69 17.00
N TRP A 264 -6.69 1.87 17.18
CA TRP A 264 -5.79 1.88 18.35
C TRP A 264 -4.36 2.40 18.08
N GLY A 265 -4.18 3.15 16.99
CA GLY A 265 -2.87 3.64 16.53
C GLY A 265 -2.10 2.63 15.67
N TYR A 266 -1.08 3.10 14.97
CA TYR A 266 -0.29 2.28 14.02
C TYR A 266 0.84 1.51 14.70
N SER A 267 1.47 2.11 15.70
CA SER A 267 2.71 1.62 16.28
C SER A 267 2.54 0.35 17.08
N LEU A 268 1.46 0.26 17.87
CA LEU A 268 1.24 -0.87 18.77
C LEU A 268 1.10 -2.19 17.99
N GLN A 269 0.30 -2.19 16.93
CA GLN A 269 0.15 -3.35 16.06
C GLN A 269 1.46 -3.75 15.38
N THR A 270 2.18 -2.76 14.85
CA THR A 270 3.44 -2.99 14.13
C THR A 270 4.52 -3.56 15.03
N LYS A 271 4.62 -3.09 16.29
CA LYS A 271 5.67 -3.54 17.23
C LYS A 271 5.36 -4.86 17.93
N THR A 272 4.09 -5.25 18.01
CA THR A 272 3.68 -6.51 18.66
C THR A 272 3.85 -7.72 17.75
N PHE A 273 3.74 -7.55 16.44
CA PHE A 273 3.79 -8.62 15.44
C PHE A 273 4.89 -8.39 14.40
N ALA A 274 4.96 -9.19 13.33
CA ALA A 274 5.96 -9.05 12.26
C ALA A 274 5.67 -7.89 11.27
N GLY A 275 4.94 -6.88 11.74
CA GLY A 275 4.36 -5.82 10.91
C GLY A 275 3.06 -6.24 10.19
N PRO A 276 2.36 -5.28 9.57
CA PRO A 276 1.06 -5.53 8.97
C PRO A 276 1.15 -5.98 7.52
N HIS A 277 0.13 -6.69 7.05
CA HIS A 277 -0.21 -6.74 5.64
C HIS A 277 -1.69 -6.39 5.47
N SER A 278 -2.10 -6.15 4.23
CA SER A 278 -3.49 -5.81 3.95
C SER A 278 -3.98 -6.44 2.67
N TYR A 279 -5.07 -7.19 2.71
CA TYR A 279 -5.76 -7.63 1.50
C TYR A 279 -6.63 -6.52 0.89
N ALA A 280 -6.90 -5.42 1.61
CA ALA A 280 -7.81 -4.35 1.19
C ALA A 280 -7.35 -3.60 -0.07
N GLY A 281 -6.04 -3.57 -0.34
CA GLY A 281 -5.46 -2.91 -1.51
C GLY A 281 -5.99 -3.39 -2.85
N ILE A 282 -6.58 -4.59 -2.89
CA ILE A 282 -7.16 -5.11 -4.12
C ILE A 282 -8.54 -4.50 -4.41
N PHE A 283 -9.29 -3.98 -3.44
CA PHE A 283 -10.67 -3.50 -3.70
C PHE A 283 -10.74 -2.03 -4.08
N GLY A 284 -9.81 -1.24 -3.57
CA GLY A 284 -9.80 0.21 -3.72
C GLY A 284 -9.02 0.70 -4.93
N GLN A 285 -9.12 2.00 -5.17
CA GLN A 285 -8.25 2.65 -6.14
C GLN A 285 -6.84 2.85 -5.60
N PRO A 286 -5.80 2.87 -6.45
CA PRO A 286 -4.41 2.96 -5.97
C PRO A 286 -4.11 4.19 -5.10
N HIS A 287 -4.90 5.26 -5.25
CA HIS A 287 -4.77 6.52 -4.51
C HIS A 287 -5.70 6.63 -3.29
N GLU A 288 -6.57 5.64 -3.08
CA GLU A 288 -7.35 5.53 -1.84
C GLU A 288 -6.44 5.07 -0.71
N GLN A 289 -6.73 5.54 0.51
CA GLN A 289 -5.96 5.24 1.71
C GLN A 289 -4.43 5.52 1.56
N ASP A 290 -4.09 6.48 0.69
CA ASP A 290 -2.72 6.78 0.27
C ASP A 290 -1.83 7.24 1.43
N VAL A 291 -2.38 8.00 2.38
CA VAL A 291 -1.62 8.44 3.56
C VAL A 291 -1.46 7.32 4.58
N GLU A 292 -2.47 6.48 4.74
CA GLU A 292 -2.43 5.33 5.63
C GLU A 292 -1.36 4.32 5.17
N ARG A 293 -1.30 4.03 3.87
CA ARG A 293 -0.27 3.17 3.27
C ARG A 293 1.14 3.75 3.43
N PHE A 294 1.29 5.06 3.23
CA PHE A 294 2.53 5.78 3.52
C PHE A 294 2.94 5.65 5.00
N ILE A 295 1.98 5.79 5.93
CA ILE A 295 2.22 5.65 7.37
C ILE A 295 2.68 4.22 7.69
N GLN A 296 1.98 3.18 7.21
CA GLN A 296 2.36 1.79 7.46
C GLN A 296 3.79 1.48 6.98
N ALA A 297 4.14 1.92 5.77
CA ALA A 297 5.48 1.77 5.22
C ALA A 297 6.55 2.47 6.08
N ALA A 298 6.24 3.65 6.63
CA ALA A 298 7.17 4.38 7.48
C ALA A 298 7.28 3.79 8.89
N VAL A 299 6.16 3.37 9.50
CA VAL A 299 6.11 2.82 10.86
C VAL A 299 6.84 1.46 10.92
N ALA A 300 6.64 0.59 9.92
CA ALA A 300 7.36 -0.69 9.83
C ALA A 300 8.89 -0.52 9.89
N LYS A 301 9.44 0.47 9.16
CA LYS A 301 10.88 0.80 9.17
C LYS A 301 11.43 1.16 10.55
N TRP A 302 10.63 1.84 11.36
CA TRP A 302 11.03 2.28 12.70
C TRP A 302 11.13 1.11 13.67
N TYR A 303 10.23 0.14 13.54
CA TYR A 303 10.20 -1.05 14.40
C TYR A 303 11.02 -2.23 13.86
N GLY A 304 11.67 -2.08 12.71
CA GLY A 304 12.47 -3.16 12.12
C GLY A 304 11.59 -4.33 11.64
N THR A 305 10.36 -4.04 11.22
CA THR A 305 9.41 -5.00 10.64
C THR A 305 9.14 -4.67 9.18
N VAL A 306 8.17 -5.35 8.57
CA VAL A 306 7.81 -5.17 7.16
C VAL A 306 6.32 -4.84 7.04
N PHE A 307 5.98 -3.98 6.11
CA PHE A 307 4.60 -3.77 5.66
C PHE A 307 4.46 -4.29 4.23
N PHE A 308 3.56 -5.24 4.02
CA PHE A 308 3.23 -5.73 2.68
C PHE A 308 2.05 -4.96 2.12
N ASP A 309 2.35 -4.08 1.17
CA ASP A 309 1.34 -3.35 0.44
C ASP A 309 0.82 -4.22 -0.73
N THR A 310 -0.44 -4.64 -0.64
CA THR A 310 -0.98 -5.65 -1.55
C THR A 310 -1.63 -5.03 -2.78
N TYR A 311 -1.39 -5.60 -3.95
CA TYR A 311 -1.94 -5.12 -5.21
C TYR A 311 -2.33 -6.25 -6.16
N LYS A 312 -3.02 -5.85 -7.23
CA LYS A 312 -3.40 -6.74 -8.32
C LYS A 312 -3.30 -6.04 -9.68
N ASN A 313 -3.38 -6.84 -10.73
CA ASN A 313 -3.70 -6.42 -12.08
C ASN A 313 -5.21 -6.55 -12.38
N PHE A 314 -5.79 -7.73 -12.22
CA PHE A 314 -7.20 -8.06 -12.46
C PHE A 314 -7.73 -8.89 -11.29
N TYR A 315 -9.05 -8.95 -11.12
CA TYR A 315 -9.67 -9.79 -10.09
C TYR A 315 -11.18 -9.95 -10.28
N HIS A 316 -11.67 -11.14 -10.01
CA HIS A 316 -13.07 -11.48 -10.02
C HIS A 316 -13.43 -12.32 -8.79
N ASP A 317 -14.39 -11.84 -8.00
CA ASP A 317 -14.87 -12.54 -6.80
C ASP A 317 -16.02 -13.47 -7.19
N TRP A 318 -15.77 -14.78 -7.28
CA TRP A 318 -16.78 -15.77 -7.70
C TRP A 318 -17.71 -16.22 -6.57
N GLU A 319 -17.20 -16.38 -5.35
CA GLU A 319 -17.91 -17.16 -4.32
C GLU A 319 -17.85 -16.58 -2.90
N ILE A 320 -16.92 -15.68 -2.59
CA ILE A 320 -16.56 -15.43 -1.19
C ILE A 320 -17.36 -14.27 -0.61
N ARG A 321 -17.52 -13.17 -1.34
CA ARG A 321 -18.11 -11.93 -0.78
C ARG A 321 -19.30 -11.41 -1.57
N ILE A 322 -19.11 -11.18 -2.87
CA ILE A 322 -20.18 -10.74 -3.78
C ILE A 322 -20.05 -11.55 -5.07
N PRO A 323 -20.63 -12.77 -5.10
CA PRO A 323 -20.51 -13.67 -6.23
C PRO A 323 -20.77 -13.00 -7.58
N GLY A 324 -19.84 -13.15 -8.52
CA GLY A 324 -19.92 -12.61 -9.88
C GLY A 324 -19.44 -11.15 -10.03
N THR A 325 -18.84 -10.56 -9.00
CA THR A 325 -18.33 -9.17 -9.08
C THR A 325 -16.93 -9.14 -9.69
N CYS A 326 -16.82 -8.53 -10.87
CA CYS A 326 -15.55 -8.19 -11.50
C CYS A 326 -15.03 -6.85 -10.97
N TYR A 327 -13.75 -6.81 -10.61
CA TYR A 327 -13.02 -5.59 -10.30
C TYR A 327 -12.01 -5.34 -11.43
N PRO A 328 -12.44 -4.74 -12.56
CA PRO A 328 -11.56 -4.52 -13.69
C PRO A 328 -10.45 -3.53 -13.31
N PRO A 329 -9.26 -3.61 -13.92
CA PRO A 329 -8.26 -2.59 -13.74
C PRO A 329 -8.79 -1.28 -14.26
N GLU A 330 -8.79 -0.28 -13.39
CA GLU A 330 -8.81 1.09 -13.85
C GLU A 330 -7.67 1.37 -14.84
N PRO A 331 -7.80 2.41 -15.68
CA PRO A 331 -6.71 2.82 -16.56
C PRO A 331 -5.39 2.93 -15.79
N ARG A 332 -4.42 2.11 -16.20
CA ARG A 332 -3.07 2.04 -15.63
C ARG A 332 -3.03 1.68 -14.13
N HIS A 333 -4.01 0.93 -13.60
CA HIS A 333 -4.07 0.54 -12.18
C HIS A 333 -2.73 -0.03 -11.66
N PHE A 334 -2.16 -1.01 -12.37
CA PHE A 334 -0.88 -1.64 -12.02
C PHE A 334 0.30 -0.64 -11.95
N ASP A 335 0.42 0.23 -12.95
CA ASP A 335 1.48 1.26 -13.00
C ASP A 335 1.33 2.31 -11.90
N ARG A 336 0.09 2.70 -11.61
CA ARG A 336 -0.25 3.65 -10.55
C ARG A 336 0.10 3.06 -9.19
N PHE A 337 -0.28 1.82 -8.92
CA PHE A 337 0.04 1.17 -7.64
C PHE A 337 1.55 1.11 -7.41
N TRP A 338 2.32 0.63 -8.39
CA TRP A 338 3.78 0.58 -8.28
C TRP A 338 4.43 1.95 -8.09
N THR A 339 3.97 2.97 -8.85
CA THR A 339 4.50 4.33 -8.71
C THR A 339 4.18 4.91 -7.31
N ILE A 340 2.99 4.62 -6.80
CA ILE A 340 2.55 5.04 -5.46
C ILE A 340 3.36 4.32 -4.37
N ALA A 341 3.55 3.00 -4.48
CA ALA A 341 4.37 2.22 -3.56
C ALA A 341 5.82 2.74 -3.49
N LEU A 342 6.41 3.07 -4.64
CA LEU A 342 7.71 3.73 -4.71
C LEU A 342 7.68 5.11 -4.04
N ALA A 343 6.60 5.89 -4.21
CA ALA A 343 6.40 7.17 -3.55
C ALA A 343 6.07 7.06 -2.04
N HIS A 344 5.67 5.89 -1.58
CA HIS A 344 5.55 5.53 -0.16
C HIS A 344 6.86 5.06 0.45
N TYR A 345 7.89 4.85 -0.38
CA TYR A 345 9.11 4.18 0.02
C TYR A 345 8.81 2.79 0.62
N ALA A 346 7.82 2.06 0.08
CA ALA A 346 7.53 0.70 0.51
C ALA A 346 8.80 -0.17 0.40
N GLU A 347 9.04 -1.06 1.36
CA GLU A 347 10.17 -2.00 1.31
C GLU A 347 9.73 -3.41 0.89
N ALA A 348 8.44 -3.70 1.00
CA ALA A 348 7.83 -4.93 0.56
C ALA A 348 6.49 -4.69 -0.13
N LEU A 349 6.19 -5.52 -1.11
CA LEU A 349 4.96 -5.54 -1.89
C LEU A 349 4.47 -6.97 -1.97
N LEU A 350 3.15 -7.15 -2.03
CA LEU A 350 2.55 -8.47 -2.24
C LEU A 350 1.57 -8.40 -3.40
N HIS A 351 1.89 -9.01 -4.53
CA HIS A 351 0.88 -9.22 -5.56
C HIS A 351 -0.07 -10.31 -5.08
N LEU A 352 -1.38 -10.11 -5.33
CA LEU A 352 -2.42 -11.04 -4.92
C LEU A 352 -2.09 -12.48 -5.30
N SER A 353 -1.60 -12.72 -6.52
CA SER A 353 -1.13 -14.05 -6.87
C SER A 353 -0.10 -14.08 -8.00
N TRP A 354 0.74 -15.12 -8.03
CA TRP A 354 1.42 -15.52 -9.26
C TRP A 354 0.41 -16.17 -10.21
N ASN A 355 -0.30 -17.19 -9.72
CA ASN A 355 -1.01 -18.17 -10.53
C ASN A 355 -2.46 -18.42 -10.09
N GLU A 356 -3.18 -17.43 -9.55
CA GLU A 356 -4.61 -17.59 -9.23
C GLU A 356 -5.47 -17.41 -10.49
N TRP A 357 -5.71 -18.52 -11.18
CA TRP A 357 -6.39 -18.54 -12.46
C TRP A 357 -7.92 -18.43 -12.35
N TRP A 358 -8.49 -18.90 -11.24
CA TRP A 358 -9.95 -18.92 -11.05
C TRP A 358 -10.54 -17.53 -10.74
N GLU A 359 -9.78 -16.62 -10.11
CA GLU A 359 -10.19 -15.21 -9.89
C GLU A 359 -9.55 -14.26 -10.92
N GLY A 360 -8.70 -14.79 -11.80
CA GLY A 360 -8.03 -14.03 -12.85
C GLY A 360 -7.03 -13.00 -12.32
N SER A 361 -6.49 -13.21 -11.12
CA SER A 361 -5.55 -12.29 -10.47
C SER A 361 -4.08 -12.60 -10.74
N ASN A 362 -3.82 -13.58 -11.60
CA ASN A 362 -2.49 -14.04 -11.94
C ASN A 362 -1.59 -12.92 -12.48
N LEU A 363 -0.37 -12.85 -11.95
CA LEU A 363 0.75 -12.14 -12.58
C LEU A 363 1.41 -12.98 -13.68
N GLU A 364 1.29 -14.32 -13.58
CA GLU A 364 1.82 -15.29 -14.52
C GLU A 364 1.34 -14.98 -15.95
N PRO A 365 2.21 -15.15 -16.97
CA PRO A 365 1.83 -14.92 -18.36
C PRO A 365 0.61 -15.74 -18.79
N CYS A 366 -0.33 -15.10 -19.47
CA CYS A 366 -1.58 -15.73 -19.92
C CYS A 366 -1.89 -15.46 -21.38
N MET A 367 -2.83 -16.23 -21.95
CA MET A 367 -3.25 -16.07 -23.33
C MET A 367 -3.91 -14.70 -23.58
N GLU A 368 -4.58 -14.13 -22.58
CA GLU A 368 -5.36 -12.89 -22.68
C GLU A 368 -4.46 -11.63 -22.71
N TYR A 369 -3.37 -11.63 -21.94
CA TYR A 369 -2.52 -10.43 -21.74
C TYR A 369 -1.04 -10.65 -22.08
N GLY A 370 -0.65 -11.85 -22.50
CA GLY A 370 0.74 -12.21 -22.77
C GLY A 370 1.61 -12.00 -21.53
N LYS A 371 2.75 -11.31 -21.71
CA LYS A 371 3.72 -10.98 -20.64
C LYS A 371 3.59 -9.56 -20.11
N THR A 372 2.51 -8.84 -20.42
CA THR A 372 2.39 -7.40 -20.14
C THR A 372 2.66 -7.04 -18.68
N TYR A 373 2.06 -7.75 -17.72
CA TYR A 373 2.23 -7.45 -16.30
C TYR A 373 3.58 -7.94 -15.75
N CYS A 374 4.09 -9.06 -16.26
CA CYS A 374 5.45 -9.53 -15.98
C CYS A 374 6.52 -8.49 -16.40
N GLU A 375 6.43 -7.91 -17.59
CA GLU A 375 7.36 -6.87 -18.04
C GLU A 375 7.30 -5.61 -17.18
N LYS A 376 6.08 -5.20 -16.77
CA LYS A 376 5.89 -4.07 -15.86
C LYS A 376 6.44 -4.36 -14.48
N ASN A 377 6.16 -5.54 -13.92
CA ASN A 377 6.68 -5.98 -12.64
C ASN A 377 8.21 -5.92 -12.63
N LEU A 378 8.85 -6.47 -13.66
CA LEU A 378 10.30 -6.43 -13.80
C LEU A 378 10.84 -5.00 -13.91
N LEU A 379 10.15 -4.10 -14.63
CA LEU A 379 10.54 -2.69 -14.73
C LEU A 379 10.57 -2.03 -13.35
N TYR A 380 9.47 -2.10 -12.61
CA TYR A 380 9.38 -1.44 -11.31
C TYR A 380 10.24 -2.12 -10.24
N ALA A 381 10.29 -3.46 -10.21
CA ALA A 381 11.17 -4.21 -9.32
C ALA A 381 12.64 -3.87 -9.56
N THR A 382 13.05 -3.69 -10.82
CA THR A 382 14.42 -3.27 -11.17
C THR A 382 14.73 -1.87 -10.65
N VAL A 383 13.82 -0.90 -10.82
CA VAL A 383 13.98 0.46 -10.27
C VAL A 383 14.03 0.42 -8.74
N MET A 384 13.15 -0.34 -8.10
CA MET A 384 13.09 -0.48 -6.65
C MET A 384 14.38 -1.08 -6.09
N LYS A 385 14.89 -2.18 -6.67
CA LYS A 385 16.15 -2.80 -6.28
C LYS A 385 17.34 -1.84 -6.45
N ALA A 386 17.38 -1.06 -7.53
CA ALA A 386 18.42 -0.07 -7.76
C ALA A 386 18.38 1.11 -6.75
N CYS A 387 17.18 1.49 -6.31
CA CYS A 387 16.96 2.62 -5.41
C CYS A 387 16.82 2.21 -3.94
N PHE A 388 16.98 0.92 -3.62
CA PHE A 388 16.59 0.38 -2.32
C PHE A 388 17.29 1.04 -1.15
N ASP A 389 18.55 1.44 -1.32
CA ASP A 389 19.30 2.21 -0.32
C ASP A 389 18.60 3.52 0.07
N SER A 390 18.05 4.25 -0.89
CA SER A 390 17.30 5.48 -0.61
C SER A 390 15.93 5.19 0.01
N ILE A 391 15.32 4.04 -0.33
CA ILE A 391 14.02 3.61 0.18
C ILE A 391 14.13 3.20 1.66
N ARG A 392 15.10 2.35 2.01
CA ARG A 392 15.30 1.83 3.37
C ARG A 392 15.70 2.90 4.40
N HIS A 393 16.31 3.99 3.91
CA HIS A 393 16.75 5.13 4.72
C HIS A 393 15.82 6.35 4.60
N ALA A 394 14.78 6.26 3.77
CA ALA A 394 13.72 7.26 3.76
C ALA A 394 13.12 7.40 5.16
N GLN A 395 12.63 8.59 5.50
CA GLN A 395 12.06 8.91 6.80
C GLN A 395 13.03 8.89 8.01
N LYS A 396 14.30 8.49 7.83
CA LYS A 396 15.33 8.49 8.91
C LYS A 396 16.23 9.73 8.91
N SER A 397 16.20 10.52 7.85
CA SER A 397 17.04 11.72 7.68
C SER A 397 16.23 12.90 7.15
N GLY A 398 16.78 14.11 7.22
CA GLY A 398 16.12 15.34 6.76
C GLY A 398 16.06 16.45 7.82
N ASP A 399 15.84 17.67 7.32
CA ASP A 399 15.68 18.91 8.09
C ASP A 399 14.27 19.03 8.71
N VAL A 400 13.32 18.19 8.29
CA VAL A 400 11.91 18.22 8.73
C VAL A 400 11.54 16.92 9.42
N ALA A 401 10.80 17.01 10.52
CA ALA A 401 10.10 15.88 11.10
C ALA A 401 8.62 16.21 11.31
N ILE A 402 7.76 15.21 11.19
CA ILE A 402 6.34 15.28 11.52
C ILE A 402 6.02 14.16 12.51
N LEU A 403 5.28 14.46 13.57
CA LEU A 403 4.84 13.47 14.53
C LEU A 403 3.61 12.73 13.99
N LEU A 404 3.60 11.40 14.11
CA LEU A 404 2.42 10.59 13.83
C LEU A 404 1.32 10.84 14.86
N ASN A 405 1.70 11.05 16.13
CA ASN A 405 0.79 11.29 17.25
C ASN A 405 -0.22 10.15 17.46
N ASP A 406 0.27 8.93 17.71
CA ASP A 406 -0.60 7.77 17.93
C ASP A 406 -1.54 7.95 19.13
N TRP A 407 -1.16 8.81 20.06
CA TRP A 407 -1.99 9.26 21.18
C TRP A 407 -3.40 9.73 20.75
N GLN A 408 -3.53 10.31 19.54
CA GLN A 408 -4.81 10.68 18.95
C GLN A 408 -5.83 9.53 19.01
N TRP A 409 -5.43 8.32 18.63
CA TRP A 409 -6.30 7.14 18.62
C TRP A 409 -6.41 6.48 20.00
N LEU A 410 -5.30 6.45 20.74
CA LEU A 410 -5.26 5.88 22.09
C LEU A 410 -6.15 6.65 23.08
N ALA A 411 -6.27 7.97 22.91
CA ALA A 411 -7.06 8.84 23.78
C ALA A 411 -8.51 9.06 23.29
N SER A 412 -8.95 8.40 22.21
CA SER A 412 -10.28 8.58 21.60
C SER A 412 -10.48 9.92 20.89
N GLY A 413 -9.42 10.54 20.38
CA GLY A 413 -9.55 11.72 19.54
C GLY A 413 -10.24 11.39 18.21
N ARG A 414 -10.93 12.38 17.62
CA ARG A 414 -11.69 12.23 16.35
C ARG A 414 -11.18 13.07 15.16
N ASN A 415 -9.97 13.63 15.25
CA ASN A 415 -9.37 14.56 14.29
C ASN A 415 -8.13 14.00 13.57
N SER A 416 -8.15 12.72 13.17
CA SER A 416 -7.03 12.09 12.43
C SER A 416 -6.66 12.83 11.15
N VAL A 417 -7.60 13.55 10.54
CA VAL A 417 -7.37 14.43 9.40
C VAL A 417 -6.33 15.54 9.66
N ASP A 418 -6.12 15.97 10.92
CA ASP A 418 -5.04 16.89 11.26
C ASP A 418 -3.66 16.26 10.98
N ILE A 419 -3.50 14.99 11.32
CA ILE A 419 -2.30 14.19 11.09
C ILE A 419 -2.19 13.86 9.60
N TYR A 420 -3.22 13.23 9.05
CA TYR A 420 -3.25 12.74 7.67
C TYR A 420 -3.07 13.88 6.66
N GLY A 421 -3.81 14.98 6.83
CA GLY A 421 -3.70 16.15 5.95
C GLY A 421 -2.35 16.85 6.09
N ALA A 422 -1.74 16.87 7.28
CA ALA A 422 -0.41 17.43 7.45
C ALA A 422 0.67 16.61 6.73
N ILE A 423 0.61 15.29 6.84
CA ILE A 423 1.51 14.39 6.10
C ILE A 423 1.34 14.59 4.60
N GLN A 424 0.11 14.59 4.09
CA GLN A 424 -0.16 14.79 2.66
C GLN A 424 0.27 16.17 2.15
N GLY A 425 0.10 17.19 2.99
CA GLY A 425 0.55 18.53 2.71
C GLY A 425 2.06 18.64 2.50
N LEU A 426 2.84 18.01 3.38
CA LEU A 426 4.30 17.92 3.23
C LEU A 426 4.71 17.12 1.99
N ARG A 427 4.05 15.97 1.72
CA ARG A 427 4.31 15.16 0.51
C ARG A 427 4.06 15.97 -0.76
N SER A 428 2.95 16.70 -0.81
CA SER A 428 2.60 17.58 -1.94
C SER A 428 3.51 18.81 -2.07
N ALA A 429 4.22 19.18 -1.00
CA ALA A 429 5.21 20.25 -1.02
C ALA A 429 6.58 19.82 -1.58
N SER A 430 6.76 18.51 -1.86
CA SER A 430 8.01 17.91 -2.33
C SER A 430 9.19 18.18 -1.40
N VAL A 431 9.06 17.74 -0.16
CA VAL A 431 10.12 17.82 0.85
C VAL A 431 10.34 16.46 1.48
N ASP A 432 11.60 16.11 1.74
CA ASP A 432 11.93 14.94 2.53
C ASP A 432 11.72 15.26 4.00
N PHE A 433 10.98 14.41 4.70
CA PHE A 433 10.73 14.56 6.12
C PHE A 433 10.81 13.21 6.83
N ARG A 434 10.94 13.25 8.15
CA ARG A 434 10.85 12.08 9.04
C ARG A 434 9.43 11.98 9.57
N LEU A 435 8.70 10.92 9.27
CA LEU A 435 7.49 10.58 10.03
C LEU A 435 7.89 9.84 11.30
N LEU A 436 7.72 10.46 12.46
CA LEU A 436 8.12 9.92 13.77
C LEU A 436 6.93 9.33 14.53
N PRO A 437 6.91 8.01 14.78
CA PRO A 437 6.02 7.42 15.76
C PRO A 437 6.37 7.92 17.18
N ASP A 438 5.38 7.92 18.08
CA ASP A 438 5.49 8.48 19.44
C ASP A 438 6.69 7.94 20.21
N ASP A 439 6.94 6.62 20.11
CA ASP A 439 8.06 5.93 20.75
C ASP A 439 9.43 6.54 20.39
N PHE A 440 9.55 7.09 19.18
CA PHE A 440 10.81 7.60 18.60
C PHE A 440 10.96 9.12 18.70
N VAL A 441 10.02 9.82 19.33
CA VAL A 441 10.15 11.26 19.59
C VAL A 441 11.12 11.49 20.74
N THR A 442 12.41 11.60 20.39
CA THR A 442 13.52 11.72 21.35
C THR A 442 14.48 12.84 20.96
N ASP A 443 15.25 13.34 21.94
CA ASP A 443 16.28 14.36 21.69
C ASP A 443 17.33 13.91 20.64
N GLU A 444 17.59 12.60 20.54
CA GLU A 444 18.50 12.01 19.56
C GLU A 444 17.94 12.11 18.13
N ASN A 445 16.71 11.63 17.92
CA ASN A 445 16.08 11.65 16.60
C ASN A 445 15.74 13.06 16.11
N LEU A 446 15.59 14.03 17.03
CA LEU A 446 15.32 15.43 16.70
C LEU A 446 16.58 16.30 16.55
N ARG A 447 17.77 15.80 16.92
CA ARG A 447 19.03 16.58 16.93
C ARG A 447 19.30 17.30 15.60
N GLY A 448 19.19 16.56 14.50
CA GLY A 448 19.46 17.05 13.14
C GLY A 448 18.27 17.76 12.46
N VAL A 449 17.10 17.81 13.10
CA VAL A 449 15.87 18.37 12.53
C VAL A 449 15.85 19.88 12.77
N LYS A 450 15.52 20.68 11.76
CA LYS A 450 15.32 22.14 11.88
C LYS A 450 13.87 22.50 12.18
N MET A 451 12.94 21.77 11.57
CA MET A 451 11.50 22.01 11.67
C MET A 451 10.77 20.76 12.16
N VAL A 452 9.97 20.90 13.21
CA VAL A 452 9.08 19.83 13.68
C VAL A 452 7.63 20.26 13.47
N VAL A 453 6.85 19.43 12.80
CA VAL A 453 5.39 19.55 12.67
C VAL A 453 4.74 18.59 13.65
N ALA A 454 3.95 19.13 14.58
CA ALA A 454 3.32 18.39 15.67
C ALA A 454 1.80 18.56 15.61
N PRO A 455 1.08 17.72 14.83
CA PRO A 455 -0.37 17.72 14.81
C PRO A 455 -0.90 17.23 16.16
N GLY A 456 -1.42 18.14 16.99
CA GLY A 456 -1.98 17.84 18.32
C GLY A 456 -3.41 17.33 18.29
N ALA A 457 -4.13 17.51 17.17
CA ALA A 457 -5.46 16.96 16.91
C ALA A 457 -6.52 17.23 18.01
N GLY A 458 -6.30 18.23 18.86
CA GLY A 458 -7.14 18.61 19.98
C GLY A 458 -6.92 17.82 21.26
N VAL A 459 -6.26 16.66 21.22
CA VAL A 459 -6.01 15.80 22.42
C VAL A 459 -4.55 15.83 22.88
N GLY A 460 -3.68 16.51 22.13
CA GLY A 460 -2.28 16.70 22.47
C GLY A 460 -1.45 15.46 22.17
N PHE A 461 -0.48 15.13 23.03
CA PHE A 461 0.52 14.10 22.80
C PHE A 461 0.68 13.16 23.99
N GLY A 462 1.07 11.92 23.70
CA GLY A 462 1.40 10.91 24.68
C GLY A 462 2.83 11.00 25.20
N HIS A 463 3.42 9.82 25.43
CA HIS A 463 4.78 9.66 25.94
C HIS A 463 5.59 8.87 24.93
N ASN A 464 6.90 9.10 24.89
CA ASN A 464 7.81 8.28 24.09
C ASN A 464 8.17 6.96 24.81
N ALA A 465 8.96 6.11 24.16
CA ALA A 465 9.37 4.81 24.70
C ALA A 465 10.21 4.90 26.00
N LYS A 466 10.78 6.07 26.29
CA LYS A 466 11.53 6.35 27.54
C LYS A 466 10.61 6.84 28.66
N GLY A 467 9.29 6.85 28.45
CA GLY A 467 8.31 7.37 29.39
C GLY A 467 8.36 8.89 29.56
N GLN A 468 8.96 9.62 28.62
CA GLN A 468 9.04 11.08 28.67
C GLN A 468 7.81 11.69 27.98
N PRO A 469 7.17 12.73 28.56
CA PRO A 469 6.13 13.46 27.86
C PRO A 469 6.69 14.09 26.58
N ILE A 470 6.03 13.84 25.46
CA ILE A 470 6.48 14.34 24.14
C ILE A 470 6.50 15.88 24.12
N THR A 471 5.53 16.52 24.77
CA THR A 471 5.46 17.97 24.95
C THR A 471 6.74 18.57 25.56
N GLU A 472 7.34 17.88 26.54
CA GLU A 472 8.60 18.30 27.17
C GLU A 472 9.80 18.13 26.25
N VAL A 473 9.84 17.04 25.48
CA VAL A 473 10.88 16.81 24.46
C VAL A 473 10.84 17.91 23.41
N LEU A 474 9.66 18.23 22.87
CA LEU A 474 9.45 19.29 21.89
C LEU A 474 9.85 20.66 22.44
N TRP A 475 9.48 20.94 23.69
CA TRP A 475 9.83 22.20 24.36
C TRP A 475 11.35 22.35 24.55
N ARG A 476 12.04 21.31 25.01
CA ARG A 476 13.51 21.34 25.12
C ARG A 476 14.15 21.52 23.75
N TRP A 477 13.68 20.77 22.75
CA TRP A 477 14.23 20.80 21.40
C TRP A 477 14.12 22.18 20.75
N VAL A 478 12.94 22.81 20.76
CA VAL A 478 12.76 24.12 20.10
C VAL A 478 13.59 25.23 20.77
N ASN A 479 13.93 25.06 22.05
CA ASN A 479 14.78 25.99 22.80
C ASN A 479 16.28 25.66 22.74
N SER A 480 16.66 24.50 22.18
CA SER A 480 18.07 24.08 22.12
C SER A 480 18.94 24.93 21.19
N SER A 481 18.36 25.60 20.19
CA SER A 481 19.09 26.45 19.25
C SER A 481 18.17 27.48 18.59
N PRO A 482 18.66 28.67 18.19
CA PRO A 482 17.85 29.72 17.55
C PRO A 482 17.30 29.33 16.17
N ASP A 483 17.86 28.34 15.48
CA ASP A 483 17.44 27.89 14.15
C ASP A 483 16.28 26.87 14.17
N LYS A 484 15.95 26.30 15.34
CA LYS A 484 14.85 25.33 15.48
C LYS A 484 13.47 26.00 15.40
N ARG A 485 12.52 25.33 14.75
CA ARG A 485 11.17 25.82 14.47
C ARG A 485 10.12 24.77 14.77
N LEU A 486 9.16 25.09 15.63
CA LEU A 486 8.07 24.19 15.97
C LEU A 486 6.77 24.66 15.31
N ILE A 487 6.07 23.75 14.65
CA ILE A 487 4.69 23.93 14.22
C ILE A 487 3.82 23.02 15.06
N VAL A 488 2.78 23.54 15.68
CA VAL A 488 1.85 22.76 16.51
C VAL A 488 0.42 23.20 16.23
N SER A 489 -0.48 22.24 16.10
CA SER A 489 -1.92 22.49 15.92
C SER A 489 -2.66 22.48 17.25
N ALA A 490 -4.00 22.42 17.21
CA ALA A 490 -4.87 22.42 18.37
C ALA A 490 -4.38 21.49 19.50
N LEU A 491 -4.21 22.08 20.69
CA LEU A 491 -3.88 21.42 21.96
C LEU A 491 -5.12 21.32 22.86
N PRO A 492 -5.15 20.37 23.82
CA PRO A 492 -6.25 20.24 24.74
C PRO A 492 -6.44 21.50 25.59
N GLY A 493 -7.70 21.83 25.86
CA GLY A 493 -8.12 22.90 26.76
C GLY A 493 -8.34 22.42 28.20
N PRO A 494 -8.62 23.37 29.11
CA PRO A 494 -8.81 23.08 30.53
C PRO A 494 -9.94 22.08 30.82
N ALA A 495 -10.92 21.98 29.92
CA ALA A 495 -12.09 21.14 30.07
C ALA A 495 -11.90 19.68 29.65
N ASP A 496 -10.85 19.36 28.90
CA ASP A 496 -10.65 18.03 28.33
C ASP A 496 -10.25 16.97 29.38
N LYS A 497 -9.99 17.38 30.64
CA LYS A 497 -9.61 16.52 31.77
C LYS A 497 -8.47 15.52 31.46
N LEU A 498 -7.62 15.84 30.49
CA LEU A 498 -6.40 15.09 30.20
C LEU A 498 -5.27 15.50 31.16
N PRO A 499 -4.29 14.62 31.43
CA PRO A 499 -3.11 14.98 32.20
C PRO A 499 -2.42 16.21 31.59
N ALA A 500 -1.92 17.09 32.45
CA ALA A 500 -1.41 18.38 32.01
C ALA A 500 -0.22 18.23 31.03
N GLU A 501 0.60 17.20 31.21
CA GLU A 501 1.72 16.87 30.34
C GLU A 501 1.30 16.42 28.92
N CYS A 502 0.05 16.03 28.71
CA CYS A 502 -0.45 15.68 27.38
C CYS A 502 -0.66 16.90 26.48
N GLY A 503 -0.66 18.13 27.01
CA GLY A 503 -0.74 19.32 26.16
C GLY A 503 -0.94 20.63 26.91
N ALA A 504 -1.59 20.61 28.07
CA ALA A 504 -1.83 21.81 28.86
C ALA A 504 -0.53 22.51 29.29
N ASN A 505 0.51 21.75 29.66
CA ASN A 505 1.83 22.29 30.01
C ASN A 505 2.48 23.03 28.83
N LEU A 506 2.39 22.45 27.61
CA LEU A 506 2.92 23.10 26.42
C LEU A 506 2.11 24.35 26.08
N ARG A 507 0.79 24.26 26.19
CA ARG A 507 -0.14 25.37 25.98
C ARG A 507 0.17 26.55 26.92
N GLU A 508 0.41 26.28 28.20
CA GLU A 508 0.84 27.29 29.19
C GLU A 508 2.19 27.91 28.82
N LYS A 509 3.20 27.08 28.49
CA LYS A 509 4.54 27.54 28.07
C LYS A 509 4.52 28.42 26.81
N LEU A 510 3.55 28.18 25.92
CA LEU A 510 3.30 28.99 24.73
C LEU A 510 2.53 30.29 25.03
N GLY A 511 2.00 30.46 26.24
CA GLY A 511 1.23 31.64 26.65
C GLY A 511 -0.19 31.68 26.07
N LEU A 512 -0.75 30.52 25.70
CA LEU A 512 -2.06 30.40 25.06
C LEU A 512 -3.19 30.48 26.09
N ARG A 513 -4.19 31.33 25.83
CA ARG A 513 -5.35 31.59 26.69
C ARG A 513 -6.66 31.48 25.91
N ASP A 514 -7.74 31.06 26.56
CA ASP A 514 -9.07 30.89 25.94
C ASP A 514 -9.82 32.21 25.64
N GLN A 515 -9.30 33.38 26.03
CA GLN A 515 -9.99 34.67 25.84
C GLN A 515 -9.14 35.71 25.09
N PRO A 516 -9.66 36.33 24.01
CA PRO A 516 -9.37 37.71 23.65
C PRO A 516 -10.33 38.68 24.37
N PRO A 517 -9.94 39.96 24.59
CA PRO A 517 -10.80 40.93 25.24
C PRO A 517 -12.06 41.24 24.42
N ALA A 518 -13.15 41.54 25.12
CA ALA A 518 -14.35 42.13 24.54
C ALA A 518 -14.00 43.33 23.64
N GLY A 519 -14.28 43.23 22.33
CA GLY A 519 -13.99 44.32 21.41
C GLY A 519 -14.43 44.02 19.99
N GLY A 520 -15.50 44.71 19.54
CA GLY A 520 -15.97 44.72 18.15
C GLY A 520 -17.44 44.32 18.03
N GLY A 521 -18.34 45.30 18.09
CA GLY A 521 -19.77 45.10 18.08
C GLY A 521 -20.29 44.34 16.85
N ALA A 522 -20.73 43.10 17.07
CA ALA A 522 -21.72 42.48 16.19
C ALA A 522 -23.11 42.94 16.64
N ARG A 523 -23.90 43.46 15.69
CA ARG A 523 -25.31 43.79 15.91
C ARG A 523 -26.06 42.55 16.44
N PRO A 524 -27.14 42.74 17.23
CA PRO A 524 -27.93 41.64 17.75
C PRO A 524 -28.51 40.84 16.58
N VAL A 525 -28.03 39.61 16.40
CA VAL A 525 -28.66 38.62 15.52
C VAL A 525 -29.53 37.76 16.42
N THR A 526 -30.83 37.88 16.26
CA THR A 526 -31.79 36.92 16.80
C THR A 526 -31.53 35.58 16.13
N MET A 527 -31.51 34.49 16.90
CA MET A 527 -31.12 33.19 16.36
C MET A 527 -32.21 32.16 16.59
N ASN A 528 -32.43 31.31 15.60
CA ASN A 528 -33.24 30.11 15.68
C ASN A 528 -32.48 29.04 14.89
N ALA A 529 -32.08 27.95 15.52
CA ALA A 529 -31.26 26.91 14.89
C ALA A 529 -31.72 25.52 15.34
N PHE A 530 -32.24 24.75 14.40
CA PHE A 530 -32.78 23.41 14.58
C PHE A 530 -31.87 22.41 13.88
N VAL A 531 -31.34 21.44 14.62
CA VAL A 531 -30.61 20.30 14.07
C VAL A 531 -31.46 19.06 14.27
N ASP A 532 -31.65 18.36 13.17
CA ASP A 532 -32.22 17.04 13.16
C ASP A 532 -31.11 15.99 13.30
N ILE A 533 -31.25 15.08 14.25
CA ILE A 533 -30.19 14.16 14.65
C ILE A 533 -30.43 12.81 13.97
N GLY A 534 -29.39 12.28 13.33
CA GLY A 534 -29.48 11.10 12.46
C GLY A 534 -29.77 11.42 10.99
N GLU A 535 -30.21 12.64 10.64
CA GLU A 535 -30.37 13.06 9.25
C GLU A 535 -29.02 13.35 8.55
N LYS A 536 -29.01 13.26 7.21
CA LYS A 536 -27.79 13.48 6.42
C LYS A 536 -27.21 14.89 6.66
N GLY A 537 -26.05 14.95 7.33
CA GLY A 537 -25.32 16.18 7.61
C GLY A 537 -25.25 16.56 9.10
N ASP A 538 -25.94 15.81 9.97
CA ASP A 538 -25.88 15.95 11.43
C ASP A 538 -24.46 15.76 12.00
N ASP A 539 -23.64 14.91 11.37
CA ASP A 539 -22.25 14.64 11.73
C ASP A 539 -21.40 15.92 11.83
N ALA A 540 -21.78 16.99 11.13
CA ALA A 540 -21.10 18.28 11.23
C ALA A 540 -21.25 18.93 12.62
N PHE A 541 -22.35 18.65 13.33
CA PHE A 541 -22.69 19.18 14.64
C PHE A 541 -22.29 18.25 15.79
N LEU A 542 -21.97 16.98 15.51
CA LEU A 542 -21.65 15.99 16.53
C LEU A 542 -20.12 15.87 16.68
N LEU A 543 -19.60 16.22 17.86
CA LEU A 543 -18.16 16.25 18.12
C LEU A 543 -17.64 14.94 18.70
N SER A 544 -18.34 14.33 19.67
CA SER A 544 -17.92 13.09 20.34
C SER A 544 -19.07 12.40 21.08
N GLY A 545 -18.93 11.10 21.35
CA GLY A 545 -19.85 10.33 22.21
C GLY A 545 -21.23 10.05 21.64
N PHE A 546 -21.38 9.82 20.33
CA PHE A 546 -22.65 9.58 19.63
C PHE A 546 -22.52 8.38 18.67
N SER A 547 -23.58 7.60 18.49
CA SER A 547 -23.56 6.38 17.66
C SER A 547 -23.61 6.67 16.15
N GLY A 548 -23.53 5.62 15.33
CA GLY A 548 -24.06 5.68 13.96
C GLY A 548 -25.54 6.10 13.93
N ALA A 549 -26.01 6.66 12.81
CA ALA A 549 -27.41 7.00 12.62
C ALA A 549 -28.27 5.72 12.59
N GLU A 550 -29.41 5.73 13.27
CA GLU A 550 -30.36 4.62 13.25
C GLU A 550 -31.73 5.07 12.72
N ASP A 551 -32.27 4.31 11.77
CA ASP A 551 -33.62 4.49 11.24
C ASP A 551 -34.66 3.81 12.15
N TRP A 552 -35.57 4.60 12.70
CA TRP A 552 -36.67 4.15 13.56
C TRP A 552 -38.02 4.26 12.84
N ALA A 553 -39.02 3.56 13.37
CA ALA A 553 -40.38 3.58 12.83
C ALA A 553 -40.96 5.00 12.86
N LYS A 554 -41.93 5.25 11.97
CA LYS A 554 -42.63 6.53 11.88
C LYS A 554 -43.31 6.86 13.21
N LEU A 555 -42.98 8.02 13.77
CA LEU A 555 -43.66 8.56 14.95
C LEU A 555 -45.17 8.74 14.67
N GLY A 556 -46.02 8.56 15.69
CA GLY A 556 -47.46 8.79 15.56
C GLY A 556 -47.78 10.23 15.16
N SER A 557 -48.90 10.47 14.46
CA SER A 557 -49.23 11.78 13.85
C SER A 557 -49.38 12.96 14.83
N GLY A 558 -49.41 12.71 16.14
CA GLY A 558 -49.40 13.73 17.20
C GLY A 558 -48.10 13.80 18.03
N ALA A 559 -47.11 12.96 17.74
CA ALA A 559 -45.82 12.98 18.41
C ALA A 559 -44.94 14.13 17.86
N PHE A 560 -44.21 14.79 18.76
CA PHE A 560 -43.32 15.89 18.39
C PHE A 560 -42.25 15.37 17.42
N GLY A 561 -42.13 15.97 16.24
CA GLY A 561 -41.17 15.51 15.21
C GLY A 561 -41.71 14.47 14.23
N ALA A 562 -43.00 14.14 14.26
CA ALA A 562 -43.62 13.24 13.30
C ALA A 562 -43.55 13.78 11.85
N ARG A 563 -43.09 12.93 10.92
CA ARG A 563 -42.91 13.25 9.50
C ARG A 563 -43.61 12.22 8.64
N GLU A 564 -43.72 12.48 7.34
CA GLU A 564 -44.17 11.45 6.40
C GLU A 564 -43.17 10.30 6.27
N GLU A 565 -41.87 10.60 6.41
CA GLU A 565 -40.71 9.69 6.31
C GLU A 565 -40.33 9.03 7.65
N LYS A 566 -39.28 8.18 7.64
CA LYS A 566 -38.78 7.49 8.84
C LYS A 566 -38.13 8.48 9.81
N HIS A 567 -38.18 8.15 11.09
CA HIS A 567 -37.51 8.89 12.16
C HIS A 567 -36.06 8.44 12.24
N THR A 568 -35.11 9.35 12.46
CA THR A 568 -33.69 8.99 12.65
C THR A 568 -33.22 9.45 14.02
N VAL A 569 -32.30 8.70 14.62
CA VAL A 569 -31.75 9.04 15.94
C VAL A 569 -30.26 8.75 16.03
N ARG A 570 -29.60 9.32 17.05
CA ARG A 570 -28.25 8.96 17.50
C ARG A 570 -28.30 8.59 18.98
N TRP A 571 -27.74 7.46 19.35
CA TRP A 571 -27.64 7.05 20.75
C TRP A 571 -26.53 7.78 21.49
N LEU A 572 -26.87 8.29 22.68
CA LEU A 572 -26.02 9.09 23.55
C LEU A 572 -25.98 8.52 24.99
N PRO A 573 -24.80 8.48 25.64
CA PRO A 573 -23.49 8.51 24.99
C PRO A 573 -23.23 7.18 24.27
N GLU A 574 -22.58 7.17 23.10
CA GLU A 574 -22.13 5.91 22.47
C GLU A 574 -21.03 5.23 23.30
N THR A 575 -20.10 6.05 23.80
CA THR A 575 -18.91 5.63 24.54
C THR A 575 -18.64 6.60 25.68
N GLY A 576 -18.24 6.09 26.86
CA GLY A 576 -17.97 6.91 28.04
C GLY A 576 -19.25 7.42 28.70
N ASP A 577 -19.17 8.58 29.34
CA ASP A 577 -20.27 9.23 30.07
C ASP A 577 -20.75 10.52 29.41
N GLN A 578 -20.19 10.90 28.25
CA GLN A 578 -20.39 12.24 27.68
C GLN A 578 -20.61 12.21 26.18
N THR A 579 -21.47 13.11 25.71
CA THR A 579 -21.63 13.47 24.28
C THR A 579 -21.36 14.96 24.12
N GLN A 580 -20.59 15.34 23.11
CA GLN A 580 -20.36 16.73 22.76
C GLN A 580 -20.94 17.06 21.39
N LEU A 581 -21.62 18.21 21.30
CA LEU A 581 -22.17 18.80 20.09
C LEU A 581 -21.62 20.22 19.92
N ILE A 582 -21.58 20.72 18.69
CA ILE A 582 -21.33 22.13 18.38
C ILE A 582 -22.57 22.75 17.75
N LEU A 583 -23.08 23.83 18.32
CA LEU A 583 -24.23 24.56 17.77
C LEU A 583 -23.90 26.04 17.56
N PRO A 584 -24.52 26.70 16.56
CA PRO A 584 -24.47 28.15 16.46
C PRO A 584 -25.14 28.80 17.68
N VAL A 585 -24.58 29.91 18.14
CA VAL A 585 -25.12 30.75 19.21
C VAL A 585 -25.04 32.22 18.86
N ALA A 586 -25.93 33.03 19.42
CA ALA A 586 -25.82 34.49 19.35
C ALA A 586 -24.90 34.97 20.49
N PRO A 587 -23.71 35.52 20.21
CA PRO A 587 -22.72 35.79 21.24
C PRO A 587 -23.24 36.70 22.35
N GLY A 588 -23.06 36.32 23.61
CA GLY A 588 -23.42 37.15 24.77
C GLY A 588 -24.93 37.36 24.96
N LYS A 589 -25.78 36.51 24.38
CA LYS A 589 -27.24 36.52 24.56
C LYS A 589 -27.70 35.33 25.36
N ARG A 590 -28.84 35.45 26.03
CA ARG A 590 -29.56 34.31 26.59
C ARG A 590 -30.16 33.49 25.46
N HIS A 591 -30.20 32.17 25.63
CA HIS A 591 -30.88 31.24 24.73
C HIS A 591 -31.79 30.31 25.49
N LEU A 592 -32.72 29.69 24.76
CA LEU A 592 -33.46 28.52 25.18
C LEU A 592 -33.00 27.37 24.29
N MET A 593 -32.55 26.28 24.91
CA MET A 593 -32.14 25.06 24.22
C MET A 593 -33.16 23.98 24.54
N ALA A 594 -33.89 23.53 23.53
CA ALA A 594 -34.80 22.40 23.61
C ALA A 594 -34.21 21.20 22.87
N PHE A 595 -34.50 19.99 23.33
CA PHE A 595 -34.12 18.76 22.64
C PHE A 595 -35.10 17.65 23.04
N ALA A 596 -35.18 16.59 22.24
CA ALA A 596 -35.97 15.41 22.58
C ALA A 596 -35.31 14.12 22.09
N GLY A 597 -35.79 13.02 22.64
CA GLY A 597 -35.33 11.69 22.32
C GLY A 597 -35.97 10.63 23.20
N ASP A 598 -35.70 9.37 22.88
CA ASP A 598 -36.18 8.22 23.63
C ASP A 598 -35.13 7.74 24.65
N VAL A 599 -35.54 7.59 25.91
CA VAL A 599 -34.67 7.16 27.01
C VAL A 599 -34.91 5.70 27.32
N ALA A 600 -33.85 4.92 27.38
CA ALA A 600 -33.93 3.49 27.74
C ALA A 600 -34.04 3.27 29.26
N TRP A 601 -33.32 4.05 30.08
CA TRP A 601 -33.22 3.82 31.54
C TRP A 601 -33.26 5.12 32.36
N PRO A 602 -33.71 5.06 33.63
CA PRO A 602 -33.57 6.19 34.54
C PRO A 602 -32.11 6.62 34.71
N ASN A 603 -31.84 7.91 34.53
CA ASN A 603 -30.50 8.49 34.66
C ASN A 603 -30.57 10.00 34.93
N ARG A 604 -29.45 10.61 35.29
CA ARG A 604 -29.33 12.07 35.38
C ARG A 604 -28.33 12.56 34.34
N MET A 605 -28.65 13.66 33.68
CA MET A 605 -27.78 14.26 32.67
C MET A 605 -27.51 15.74 32.99
N GLU A 606 -26.26 16.08 33.23
CA GLU A 606 -25.79 17.47 33.33
C GLU A 606 -25.56 18.03 31.93
N ILE A 607 -26.00 19.26 31.69
CA ILE A 607 -25.77 19.96 30.43
C ILE A 607 -24.80 21.12 30.67
N LEU A 608 -23.69 21.08 29.94
CA LEU A 608 -22.67 22.13 29.94
C LEU A 608 -22.65 22.85 28.60
N VAL A 609 -22.55 24.18 28.62
CA VAL A 609 -22.33 24.99 27.42
C VAL A 609 -21.01 25.73 27.59
N ASN A 610 -20.05 25.46 26.69
CA ASN A 610 -18.67 25.93 26.80
C ASN A 610 -18.09 25.70 28.22
N ASP A 611 -18.29 24.47 28.72
CA ASP A 611 -17.84 23.98 30.03
C ASP A 611 -18.52 24.63 31.25
N GLN A 612 -19.48 25.51 31.03
CA GLN A 612 -20.29 26.09 32.09
C GLN A 612 -21.57 25.26 32.27
N SER A 613 -21.76 24.71 33.46
CA SER A 613 -22.99 23.98 33.82
C SER A 613 -24.19 24.93 33.68
N CYS A 614 -25.16 24.53 32.85
CA CYS A 614 -26.36 25.31 32.54
C CYS A 614 -27.64 24.69 33.17
N GLY A 615 -27.57 23.42 33.57
CA GLY A 615 -28.67 22.73 34.24
C GLY A 615 -28.46 21.22 34.28
N GLU A 616 -29.29 20.54 35.05
CA GLU A 616 -29.40 19.07 35.06
C GLU A 616 -30.81 18.67 34.66
N VAL A 617 -30.94 17.54 33.96
CA VAL A 617 -32.22 16.92 33.63
C VAL A 617 -32.27 15.49 34.17
N GLU A 618 -33.41 15.15 34.74
CA GLU A 618 -33.76 13.77 35.06
C GLU A 618 -34.28 13.09 33.77
N LEU A 619 -33.71 11.95 33.43
CA LEU A 619 -34.10 11.14 32.29
C LEU A 619 -34.95 9.98 32.81
N THR A 620 -36.20 9.90 32.35
CA THR A 620 -37.11 8.79 32.64
C THR A 620 -37.38 8.00 31.37
N PRO A 621 -37.55 6.66 31.44
CA PRO A 621 -37.77 5.85 30.24
C PRO A 621 -38.90 6.34 29.32
N GLY A 622 -38.72 6.16 28.01
CA GLY A 622 -39.64 6.60 26.94
C GLY A 622 -39.24 7.92 26.28
N TYR A 623 -40.05 8.37 25.33
CA TYR A 623 -39.82 9.60 24.57
C TYR A 623 -40.23 10.86 25.34
N HIS A 624 -39.29 11.79 25.53
CA HIS A 624 -39.52 13.05 26.25
C HIS A 624 -38.84 14.22 25.54
N GLY A 625 -39.32 15.43 25.81
CA GLY A 625 -38.70 16.68 25.40
C GLY A 625 -38.28 17.51 26.61
N TRP A 626 -37.12 18.15 26.53
CA TRP A 626 -36.56 18.99 27.58
C TRP A 626 -36.27 20.39 27.04
N GLU A 627 -36.38 21.41 27.89
CA GLU A 627 -35.96 22.79 27.58
C GLU A 627 -35.10 23.31 28.74
N ILE A 628 -33.92 23.87 28.42
CA ILE A 628 -33.00 24.44 29.41
C ILE A 628 -32.62 25.87 28.99
N PRO A 629 -32.66 26.84 29.94
CA PRO A 629 -32.14 28.18 29.69
C PRO A 629 -30.61 28.17 29.64
N VAL A 630 -30.05 28.74 28.57
CA VAL A 630 -28.61 28.95 28.43
C VAL A 630 -28.30 30.42 28.76
N PRO A 631 -27.49 30.69 29.79
CA PRO A 631 -27.21 32.06 30.22
C PRO A 631 -26.22 32.76 29.28
N ALA A 632 -26.30 34.09 29.22
CA ALA A 632 -25.53 34.91 28.27
C ALA A 632 -24.00 34.79 28.42
N ASN A 633 -23.51 34.49 29.61
CA ASN A 633 -22.09 34.26 29.86
C ASN A 633 -21.60 32.95 29.20
N ALA A 634 -22.43 31.91 29.12
CA ALA A 634 -22.06 30.63 28.53
C ALA A 634 -21.86 30.71 27.00
N THR A 635 -22.54 31.65 26.33
CA THR A 635 -22.43 31.89 24.89
C THR A 635 -21.55 33.10 24.52
N SER A 636 -20.82 33.67 25.50
CA SER A 636 -20.02 34.87 25.27
C SER A 636 -18.74 34.65 24.45
N ARG A 637 -18.29 33.40 24.28
CA ARG A 637 -17.01 33.05 23.63
C ARG A 637 -16.99 33.27 22.11
N GLY A 638 -18.14 33.29 21.44
CA GLY A 638 -18.21 33.42 19.98
C GLY A 638 -19.55 32.98 19.39
N PRO A 639 -19.67 32.92 18.06
CA PRO A 639 -20.92 32.57 17.37
C PRO A 639 -21.25 31.07 17.36
N LEU A 640 -20.45 30.26 18.05
CA LEU A 640 -20.61 28.81 18.19
C LEU A 640 -20.36 28.44 19.66
N ALA A 641 -21.05 27.42 20.15
CA ALA A 641 -20.84 26.87 21.48
C ALA A 641 -20.75 25.35 21.43
N ILE A 642 -19.87 24.80 22.27
CA ILE A 642 -19.83 23.37 22.54
C ILE A 642 -20.87 23.07 23.61
N ILE A 643 -21.77 22.12 23.32
CA ILE A 643 -22.75 21.61 24.27
C ILE A 643 -22.30 20.21 24.67
N THR A 644 -22.17 19.96 25.97
CA THR A 644 -21.82 18.65 26.51
C THR A 644 -23.00 18.10 27.30
N PHE A 645 -23.44 16.91 26.93
CA PHE A 645 -24.36 16.08 27.70
C PHE A 645 -23.53 15.11 28.53
N ARG A 646 -23.54 15.25 29.85
CA ARG A 646 -22.79 14.40 30.78
C ARG A 646 -23.76 13.55 31.59
N PHE A 647 -23.74 12.25 31.35
CA PHE A 647 -24.58 11.27 32.01
C PHE A 647 -23.95 10.84 33.33
N ALA A 648 -24.74 10.77 34.39
CA ALA A 648 -24.28 10.34 35.71
C ALA A 648 -23.88 8.85 35.73
N VAL A 649 -24.57 8.03 34.93
CA VAL A 649 -24.31 6.60 34.82
C VAL A 649 -24.17 6.19 33.36
N ALA A 650 -23.03 5.59 33.04
CA ALA A 650 -22.77 4.88 31.80
C ALA A 650 -23.33 3.44 31.89
N ARG A 651 -24.34 3.08 31.09
CA ARG A 651 -24.93 1.72 31.05
C ARG A 651 -24.82 1.10 29.65
N VAL A 652 -24.38 -0.15 29.59
CA VAL A 652 -24.31 -0.95 28.36
C VAL A 652 -25.68 -1.61 28.11
N PRO A 653 -26.30 -1.46 26.92
CA PRO A 653 -27.51 -2.19 26.57
C PRO A 653 -27.24 -3.71 26.54
N ASN A 654 -28.07 -4.49 27.26
CA ASN A 654 -28.03 -5.96 27.44
C ASN A 654 -26.97 -6.54 28.41
N ILE A 655 -27.35 -6.66 29.68
CA ILE A 655 -26.90 -7.77 30.54
C ILE A 655 -28.07 -8.76 30.59
N GLU A 656 -28.15 -9.68 29.62
CA GLU A 656 -28.82 -11.00 29.74
C GLU A 656 -28.79 -11.79 28.40
N THR A 657 -27.61 -12.02 27.82
CA THR A 657 -27.40 -13.21 26.97
C THR A 657 -25.99 -13.74 27.17
N GLN A 658 -25.91 -15.01 27.55
CA GLN A 658 -24.68 -15.77 27.68
C GLN A 658 -23.90 -15.76 26.34
N GLY A 659 -22.67 -15.25 26.36
CA GLY A 659 -21.59 -15.74 25.51
C GLY A 659 -21.45 -15.20 24.08
N LYS A 660 -22.32 -14.33 23.56
CA LYS A 660 -22.11 -13.68 22.25
C LYS A 660 -22.74 -12.29 22.22
N ASN A 661 -22.05 -11.27 22.75
CA ASN A 661 -22.43 -9.89 22.48
C ASN A 661 -21.18 -9.08 22.15
N THR A 662 -21.05 -8.66 20.89
CA THR A 662 -19.97 -7.80 20.37
C THR A 662 -20.32 -6.32 20.46
N ASP A 663 -21.49 -5.98 21.01
CA ASP A 663 -21.97 -4.60 21.12
C ASP A 663 -21.48 -3.96 22.44
N GLY A 664 -20.50 -3.06 22.32
CA GLY A 664 -19.86 -2.36 23.44
C GLY A 664 -20.39 -0.94 23.69
N ARG A 665 -21.56 -0.60 23.15
CA ARG A 665 -22.16 0.74 23.29
C ARG A 665 -22.67 0.99 24.71
N VAL A 666 -22.67 2.25 25.14
CA VAL A 666 -23.08 2.67 26.50
C VAL A 666 -24.30 3.61 26.44
N CYS A 667 -25.31 3.22 25.64
CA CYS A 667 -26.41 4.09 25.25
C CYS A 667 -27.47 4.28 26.34
N ASN A 668 -27.99 5.51 26.46
CA ASN A 668 -29.19 5.79 27.24
C ASN A 668 -30.25 6.59 26.46
N LEU A 669 -29.85 7.71 25.84
CA LEU A 669 -30.76 8.61 25.14
C LEU A 669 -30.59 8.45 23.62
N ALA A 670 -31.61 7.97 22.92
CA ALA A 670 -31.71 8.07 21.46
C ALA A 670 -32.15 9.50 21.11
N LEU A 671 -31.18 10.39 20.89
CA LEU A 671 -31.44 11.80 20.58
C LEU A 671 -32.01 11.93 19.16
N ASP A 672 -33.11 12.67 19.06
CA ASP A 672 -33.91 12.87 17.85
C ASP A 672 -33.66 14.27 17.23
N TRP A 673 -33.77 15.34 18.01
CA TRP A 673 -33.45 16.69 17.54
C TRP A 673 -32.98 17.59 18.66
N ILE A 674 -32.34 18.69 18.26
CA ILE A 674 -31.95 19.78 19.15
C ILE A 674 -32.27 21.14 18.51
N HIS A 675 -32.82 22.05 19.31
CA HIS A 675 -33.26 23.37 18.90
C HIS A 675 -32.69 24.42 19.86
N ILE A 676 -31.90 25.35 19.34
CA ILE A 676 -31.38 26.47 20.13
C ILE A 676 -31.87 27.79 19.54
N ARG A 677 -32.43 28.65 20.38
CA ARG A 677 -33.02 29.92 19.96
C ARG A 677 -32.81 31.03 20.97
N THR A 678 -32.78 32.28 20.51
CA THR A 678 -32.90 33.44 21.41
C THR A 678 -34.36 33.58 21.87
N PRO A 679 -34.64 34.05 23.11
CA PRO A 679 -36.00 34.10 23.67
C PRO A 679 -37.04 34.89 22.85
N ASP A 680 -36.58 35.79 21.99
CA ASP A 680 -37.37 36.62 21.09
C ASP A 680 -37.72 35.94 19.76
N GLN A 681 -37.27 34.70 19.53
CA GLN A 681 -37.69 33.86 18.40
C GLN A 681 -38.76 32.85 18.81
N PRO A 682 -39.81 32.66 17.98
CA PRO A 682 -40.89 31.71 18.26
C PRO A 682 -40.38 30.26 18.26
N ALA A 683 -40.96 29.41 19.12
CA ALA A 683 -40.59 28.00 19.25
C ALA A 683 -41.08 27.15 18.07
N GLU A 684 -42.15 27.58 17.39
CA GLU A 684 -42.75 26.91 16.24
C GLU A 684 -41.90 27.05 14.98
N ARG A 685 -41.09 28.12 14.91
CA ARG A 685 -40.15 28.33 13.82
C ARG A 685 -38.92 27.46 14.06
N ARG A 686 -38.60 26.58 13.11
CA ARG A 686 -37.44 25.68 13.14
C ARG A 686 -36.60 25.93 11.90
N GLU A 687 -35.60 26.80 12.02
CA GLU A 687 -34.69 27.05 10.91
C GLU A 687 -33.57 26.01 10.94
N PRO A 688 -33.33 25.25 9.85
CA PRO A 688 -32.23 24.30 9.80
C PRO A 688 -30.91 24.98 10.15
N ALA A 689 -30.25 24.47 11.19
CA ALA A 689 -28.98 25.02 11.64
C ALA A 689 -27.95 24.88 10.53
N ARG A 690 -27.06 25.89 10.43
CA ARG A 690 -25.89 25.83 9.57
C ARG A 690 -24.68 26.27 10.36
N LEU A 691 -23.66 25.41 10.43
CA LEU A 691 -22.35 25.87 10.90
C LEU A 691 -21.79 26.86 9.87
N PRO A 692 -21.18 27.97 10.31
CA PRO A 692 -20.59 28.93 9.39
C PRO A 692 -19.51 28.23 8.56
N GLU A 693 -19.72 28.16 7.25
CA GLU A 693 -18.65 27.80 6.33
C GLU A 693 -17.59 28.88 6.45
N THR A 694 -16.39 28.50 6.86
CA THR A 694 -15.28 29.44 7.04
C THR A 694 -14.18 29.14 6.04
N THR A 695 -13.64 30.18 5.44
CA THR A 695 -12.36 30.14 4.73
C THR A 695 -11.31 30.83 5.59
N ALA A 696 -10.03 30.53 5.38
CA ALA A 696 -8.98 31.37 5.95
C ALA A 696 -8.55 32.45 4.95
N ASN A 697 -8.43 33.67 5.47
CA ASN A 697 -7.74 34.77 4.79
C ASN A 697 -6.26 34.69 5.18
N PHE A 698 -5.39 34.45 4.20
CA PHE A 698 -3.95 34.31 4.42
C PHE A 698 -3.18 35.60 4.15
N GLY A 699 -2.22 35.91 5.02
CA GLY A 699 -1.45 37.15 5.04
C GLY A 699 -0.02 36.98 5.57
N GLY A 700 0.79 38.03 5.47
CA GLY A 700 2.22 37.95 5.79
C GLY A 700 2.92 36.86 4.97
N ILE A 701 3.53 35.88 5.63
CA ILE A 701 4.30 34.79 5.00
C ILE A 701 3.42 33.84 4.17
N THR A 702 2.15 33.65 4.53
CA THR A 702 1.20 32.80 3.77
C THR A 702 0.45 33.58 2.69
N ARG A 703 0.85 34.81 2.38
CA ARG A 703 0.24 35.61 1.31
C ARG A 703 0.31 34.83 -0.01
N GLY A 704 -0.84 34.73 -0.70
CA GLY A 704 -0.96 34.01 -1.97
C GLY A 704 -1.39 32.55 -1.83
N VAL A 705 -1.54 32.04 -0.61
CA VAL A 705 -2.26 30.78 -0.38
C VAL A 705 -3.75 31.00 -0.72
N PRO A 706 -4.36 30.16 -1.56
CA PRO A 706 -5.75 30.32 -1.93
C PRO A 706 -6.68 30.09 -0.71
N PRO A 707 -7.82 30.78 -0.65
CA PRO A 707 -8.82 30.50 0.37
C PRO A 707 -9.31 29.05 0.22
N THR A 708 -9.35 28.34 1.33
CA THR A 708 -9.81 26.96 1.40
C THR A 708 -10.87 26.86 2.48
N ARG A 709 -11.93 26.09 2.22
CA ARG A 709 -12.95 25.81 3.23
C ARG A 709 -12.31 25.04 4.38
N MET A 710 -12.56 25.48 5.60
CA MET A 710 -11.98 24.89 6.80
C MET A 710 -13.06 24.46 7.76
N ARG A 711 -12.71 23.52 8.64
CA ARG A 711 -13.53 23.25 9.81
C ARG A 711 -13.27 24.35 10.83
N PHE A 712 -14.34 24.86 11.42
CA PHE A 712 -14.21 25.81 12.50
C PHE A 712 -13.77 25.07 13.76
N TRP A 713 -12.69 25.53 14.38
CA TRP A 713 -12.25 24.99 15.66
C TRP A 713 -12.82 25.86 16.79
N PRO A 714 -13.64 25.30 17.71
CA PRO A 714 -14.33 26.07 18.74
C PRO A 714 -13.39 26.57 19.85
N ASN A 715 -12.32 25.84 20.15
CA ASN A 715 -11.36 26.17 21.21
C ASN A 715 -10.25 27.10 20.69
N ASN A 716 -10.65 28.27 20.19
CA ASN A 716 -9.71 29.30 19.70
C ASN A 716 -8.92 29.90 20.87
N VAL A 717 -7.61 29.92 20.74
CA VAL A 717 -6.71 30.48 21.76
C VAL A 717 -5.98 31.72 21.28
N TRP A 718 -5.52 32.52 22.25
CA TRP A 718 -4.87 33.81 22.07
C TRP A 718 -3.60 33.88 22.89
N ALA A 719 -2.65 34.70 22.43
CA ALA A 719 -1.42 34.97 23.16
C ALA A 719 -1.03 36.44 23.01
N ASP A 720 -0.48 37.02 24.08
CA ASP A 720 -0.01 38.40 24.08
C ASP A 720 1.20 38.55 23.14
N GLY A 721 1.21 39.60 22.30
CA GLY A 721 2.31 39.85 21.34
C GLY A 721 2.39 38.88 20.16
N ALA A 722 1.34 38.07 19.95
CA ALA A 722 1.18 37.19 18.79
C ALA A 722 1.04 37.96 17.47
N TRP A 723 1.66 37.44 16.39
CA TRP A 723 1.42 37.91 15.03
C TRP A 723 0.58 36.88 14.26
N ALA A 724 -0.59 37.29 13.78
CA ALA A 724 -1.45 36.44 12.96
C ALA A 724 -1.05 36.47 11.48
N HIS A 725 -0.81 35.30 10.89
CA HIS A 725 -0.57 35.10 9.45
C HIS A 725 -1.82 34.67 8.70
N SER A 726 -2.85 34.22 9.40
CA SER A 726 -4.15 34.02 8.78
C SER A 726 -5.25 34.20 9.81
N CYS A 727 -6.46 34.49 9.32
CA CYS A 727 -7.65 34.54 10.16
C CYS A 727 -8.81 33.84 9.47
N TYR A 728 -9.71 33.27 10.27
CA TYR A 728 -10.99 32.76 9.82
C TYR A 728 -11.84 33.91 9.28
N ALA A 729 -12.24 33.84 8.01
CA ALA A 729 -12.94 34.92 7.32
C ALA A 729 -14.30 35.24 7.97
N SER A 730 -14.98 34.23 8.49
CA SER A 730 -16.31 34.38 9.11
C SER A 730 -16.29 35.01 10.51
N THR A 731 -15.19 34.84 11.27
CA THR A 731 -15.12 35.29 12.67
C THR A 731 -14.03 36.32 12.95
N GLY A 732 -13.07 36.48 12.04
CA GLY A 732 -11.87 37.29 12.24
C GLY A 732 -10.84 36.68 13.21
N PHE A 733 -11.11 35.51 13.78
CA PHE A 733 -10.20 34.87 14.72
C PHE A 733 -8.90 34.43 14.04
N SER A 734 -7.78 34.66 14.73
CA SER A 734 -6.46 34.29 14.24
C SER A 734 -6.36 32.77 14.13
N ARG A 735 -6.03 32.25 12.95
CA ARG A 735 -5.80 30.83 12.73
C ARG A 735 -4.32 30.50 12.89
N ASP A 736 -3.48 31.06 12.03
CA ASP A 736 -2.04 30.85 12.08
C ASP A 736 -1.36 31.96 12.89
N ILE A 737 -0.69 31.60 13.98
CA ILE A 737 -0.09 32.56 14.90
C ILE A 737 1.39 32.24 15.10
N LEU A 738 2.25 33.25 14.97
CA LEU A 738 3.64 33.17 15.42
C LEU A 738 3.79 33.59 16.87
N LEU A 739 4.46 32.73 17.64
CA LEU A 739 4.70 32.87 19.08
C LEU A 739 6.21 32.85 19.38
N ARG A 740 6.56 33.25 20.61
CA ARG A 740 7.92 33.11 21.17
C ARG A 740 9.01 33.73 20.27
N GLY A 741 8.81 34.98 19.85
CA GLY A 741 9.75 35.67 18.96
C GLY A 741 9.82 35.06 17.55
N GLY A 742 8.73 34.43 17.10
CA GLY A 742 8.63 33.85 15.75
C GLY A 742 9.24 32.45 15.60
N LYS A 743 9.51 31.73 16.69
CA LYS A 743 10.06 30.36 16.66
C LYS A 743 8.99 29.27 16.61
N VAL A 744 7.78 29.57 17.10
CA VAL A 744 6.69 28.61 17.16
C VAL A 744 5.53 29.11 16.30
N TRP A 745 5.08 28.27 15.38
CA TRP A 745 3.87 28.45 14.61
C TRP A 745 2.75 27.64 15.26
N TYR A 746 1.76 28.33 15.81
CA TYR A 746 0.58 27.70 16.38
C TYR A 746 -0.60 27.84 15.41
N CYS A 747 -1.24 26.71 15.08
CA CYS A 747 -2.46 26.69 14.28
C CYS A 747 -3.67 26.50 15.22
N ASN A 748 -4.46 27.56 15.39
CA ASN A 748 -5.80 27.52 15.99
C ASN A 748 -6.72 26.70 15.08
N GLY A 749 -6.76 25.39 15.29
CA GLY A 749 -7.48 24.41 14.47
C GLY A 749 -6.53 23.36 13.93
N PHE A 750 -6.85 22.81 12.75
CA PHE A 750 -6.11 21.69 12.18
C PHE A 750 -5.25 22.13 11.01
N LEU A 751 -4.00 21.65 10.99
CA LEU A 751 -3.05 21.84 9.91
C LEU A 751 -3.55 21.15 8.64
N GLY A 752 -4.13 19.97 8.79
CA GLY A 752 -4.63 19.15 7.68
C GLY A 752 -5.80 19.75 6.89
N ASP A 753 -6.48 20.78 7.42
CA ASP A 753 -7.56 21.48 6.71
C ASP A 753 -7.05 22.34 5.53
N GLN A 754 -5.73 22.54 5.41
CA GLN A 754 -5.13 23.25 4.28
C GLN A 754 -4.20 22.35 3.47
N PRO A 755 -4.71 21.59 2.49
CA PRO A 755 -3.90 20.68 1.68
C PRO A 755 -3.07 21.41 0.60
N HIS A 756 -3.28 22.71 0.37
CA HIS A 756 -2.64 23.39 -0.76
C HIS A 756 -1.11 23.50 -0.61
N PRO A 757 -0.29 23.08 -1.60
CA PRO A 757 1.17 23.06 -1.48
C PRO A 757 1.81 24.41 -1.16
N ALA A 758 1.20 25.51 -1.59
CA ALA A 758 1.72 26.86 -1.30
C ALA A 758 1.75 27.17 0.20
N TYR A 759 0.80 26.66 0.98
CA TYR A 759 0.76 26.83 2.44
C TYR A 759 1.95 26.13 3.11
N TRP A 760 2.18 24.88 2.74
CA TRP A 760 3.29 24.08 3.24
C TRP A 760 4.64 24.64 2.81
N ARG A 761 4.77 25.11 1.57
CA ARG A 761 6.00 25.78 1.10
C ARG A 761 6.29 27.07 1.87
N ALA A 762 5.28 27.88 2.18
CA ALA A 762 5.45 29.07 3.00
C ALA A 762 5.98 28.74 4.41
N MET A 763 5.51 27.65 5.02
CA MET A 763 6.03 27.16 6.30
C MET A 763 7.46 26.65 6.21
N LEU A 764 7.79 25.90 5.16
CA LEU A 764 9.16 25.42 4.90
C LEU A 764 10.14 26.58 4.71
N ASP A 765 9.72 27.60 3.95
CA ASP A 765 10.52 28.80 3.69
C ASP A 765 10.71 29.63 4.97
N TRP A 766 9.66 29.80 5.79
CA TRP A 766 9.76 30.40 7.14
C TRP A 766 10.74 29.66 8.04
N ALA A 767 10.76 28.32 7.94
CA ALA A 767 11.67 27.50 8.73
C ALA A 767 13.09 27.41 8.16
N GLY A 768 13.36 28.02 7.00
CA GLY A 768 14.67 27.96 6.35
C GLY A 768 15.05 26.56 5.85
N VAL A 769 14.05 25.72 5.55
CA VAL A 769 14.26 24.37 5.02
C VAL A 769 14.64 24.46 3.56
N ARG A 770 15.80 23.88 3.20
CA ARG A 770 16.26 23.85 1.81
C ARG A 770 15.58 22.70 1.07
N ARG A 771 15.03 23.00 -0.11
CA ARG A 771 14.50 22.02 -1.05
C ARG A 771 15.47 21.87 -2.20
N ASP A 772 15.87 20.65 -2.50
CA ASP A 772 16.81 20.31 -3.58
C ASP A 772 16.15 19.44 -4.67
N TRP A 773 14.83 19.26 -4.59
CA TRP A 773 14.03 18.63 -5.62
C TRP A 773 12.59 19.16 -5.61
N GLY A 774 11.80 18.81 -6.62
CA GLY A 774 10.39 19.15 -6.68
C GLY A 774 9.63 18.43 -7.79
N VAL A 775 8.42 18.00 -7.48
CA VAL A 775 7.39 17.59 -8.45
C VAL A 775 6.19 18.48 -8.20
N THR A 776 5.84 19.34 -9.16
CA THR A 776 4.80 20.34 -8.94
C THR A 776 3.74 20.34 -10.04
N ALA A 777 2.51 20.04 -9.63
CA ALA A 777 1.27 20.27 -10.36
C ALA A 777 0.08 20.17 -9.38
N PRO A 778 -1.10 20.73 -9.71
CA PRO A 778 -2.30 20.51 -8.91
C PRO A 778 -2.64 19.01 -8.82
N SER A 779 -3.00 18.54 -7.62
CA SER A 779 -3.38 17.13 -7.37
C SER A 779 -2.30 16.11 -7.77
N VAL A 780 -1.02 16.50 -7.75
CA VAL A 780 0.10 15.58 -8.00
C VAL A 780 0.95 15.48 -6.75
N ILE A 781 1.23 14.26 -6.34
CA ILE A 781 2.19 13.93 -5.28
C ILE A 781 3.43 13.36 -5.95
N GLY A 782 4.60 13.70 -5.42
CA GLY A 782 5.85 13.14 -5.88
C GLY A 782 6.78 12.74 -4.74
N ALA A 783 7.76 11.90 -5.08
CA ALA A 783 8.78 11.42 -4.18
C ALA A 783 10.13 11.34 -4.91
N ARG A 784 11.20 11.49 -4.16
CA ARG A 784 12.57 11.34 -4.67
C ARG A 784 13.17 10.02 -4.21
N LEU A 785 13.72 9.27 -5.15
CA LEU A 785 14.57 8.11 -4.93
C LEU A 785 15.97 8.37 -5.51
N GLN A 786 16.96 7.62 -5.06
CA GLN A 786 18.34 7.76 -5.48
C GLN A 786 18.98 6.41 -5.79
N ALA A 787 19.68 6.32 -6.93
CA ALA A 787 20.53 5.21 -7.32
C ALA A 787 21.89 5.76 -7.77
N GLY A 788 22.90 5.70 -6.91
CA GLY A 788 24.20 6.32 -7.16
C GLY A 788 24.08 7.83 -7.41
N ALA A 789 24.57 8.30 -8.56
CA ALA A 789 24.45 9.68 -9.04
C ALA A 789 23.18 9.94 -9.86
N THR A 790 22.27 8.97 -9.98
CA THR A 790 21.00 9.13 -10.69
C THR A 790 19.87 9.36 -9.69
N THR A 791 19.13 10.45 -9.89
CA THR A 791 17.92 10.76 -9.12
C THR A 791 16.69 10.30 -9.90
N ILE A 792 15.78 9.61 -9.22
CA ILE A 792 14.47 9.21 -9.76
C ILE A 792 13.39 10.03 -9.06
N LEU A 793 12.52 10.66 -9.84
CA LEU A 793 11.32 11.30 -9.33
C LEU A 793 10.12 10.43 -9.68
N ALA A 794 9.45 9.90 -8.66
CA ALA A 794 8.13 9.30 -8.81
C ALA A 794 7.08 10.40 -8.75
N ALA A 795 6.06 10.34 -9.61
CA ALA A 795 4.94 11.26 -9.61
C ALA A 795 3.64 10.54 -9.93
N TYR A 796 2.57 10.85 -9.21
CA TYR A 796 1.23 10.34 -9.50
C TYR A 796 0.16 11.39 -9.26
N SER A 797 -0.92 11.31 -10.04
CA SER A 797 -2.08 12.20 -9.91
C SER A 797 -3.13 11.57 -8.99
N THR A 798 -3.62 12.35 -8.05
CA THR A 798 -4.82 12.05 -7.26
C THR A 798 -6.11 12.47 -7.98
N ASP A 799 -6.01 13.23 -9.07
CA ASP A 799 -7.12 13.54 -9.99
C ASP A 799 -6.84 12.93 -11.38
N VAL A 800 -7.41 11.75 -11.64
CA VAL A 800 -7.19 10.99 -12.88
C VAL A 800 -8.11 11.41 -14.04
N THR A 801 -8.98 12.38 -13.81
CA THR A 801 -9.99 12.79 -14.80
C THR A 801 -9.39 13.53 -15.99
N ARG A 802 -8.20 14.14 -15.82
CA ARG A 802 -7.55 14.97 -16.85
C ARG A 802 -6.02 14.92 -16.78
N PRO A 803 -5.33 15.07 -17.92
CA PRO A 803 -3.88 15.26 -17.96
C PRO A 803 -3.43 16.50 -17.17
N ARG A 804 -2.22 16.44 -16.60
CA ARG A 804 -1.56 17.50 -15.84
C ARG A 804 -0.20 17.80 -16.45
N LYS A 805 0.11 19.07 -16.61
CA LYS A 805 1.46 19.51 -16.94
C LYS A 805 2.30 19.54 -15.67
N VAL A 806 3.16 18.55 -15.50
CA VAL A 806 4.00 18.38 -14.31
C VAL A 806 5.33 19.10 -14.53
N SER A 807 5.75 19.88 -13.54
CA SER A 807 7.11 20.44 -13.52
C SER A 807 7.99 19.63 -12.57
N LEU A 808 9.14 19.21 -13.08
CA LEU A 808 10.13 18.39 -12.40
C LEU A 808 11.39 19.21 -12.16
N ALA A 809 11.94 19.14 -10.95
CA ALA A 809 13.18 19.83 -10.59
C ALA A 809 14.06 18.95 -9.72
N VAL A 810 15.36 18.92 -10.03
CA VAL A 810 16.40 18.28 -9.21
C VAL A 810 17.59 19.22 -9.14
N LYS A 811 18.19 19.37 -7.96
CA LYS A 811 19.41 20.15 -7.79
C LYS A 811 20.53 19.54 -8.64
N ALA A 812 21.21 20.40 -9.40
CA ALA A 812 22.33 19.99 -10.21
C ALA A 812 23.43 19.36 -9.34
N ASN A 813 24.05 18.30 -9.84
CA ASN A 813 25.20 17.70 -9.19
C ASN A 813 26.40 18.65 -9.29
N ALA A 814 27.07 18.89 -8.17
CA ALA A 814 28.20 19.83 -8.13
C ALA A 814 29.43 19.36 -8.90
N ARG A 815 29.57 18.04 -9.10
CA ARG A 815 30.72 17.41 -9.77
C ARG A 815 30.44 17.09 -11.23
N TRP A 816 29.21 16.66 -11.55
CA TRP A 816 28.90 16.09 -12.85
C TRP A 816 27.75 16.79 -13.55
N PRO A 817 27.84 16.99 -14.88
CA PRO A 817 26.74 17.54 -15.65
C PRO A 817 25.57 16.55 -15.73
N LEU A 818 24.39 17.07 -16.06
CA LEU A 818 23.24 16.23 -16.43
C LEU A 818 23.54 15.51 -17.75
N ALA A 819 23.71 14.20 -17.68
CA ALA A 819 23.97 13.38 -18.86
C ALA A 819 22.67 13.00 -19.57
N GLU A 820 21.63 12.62 -18.83
CA GLU A 820 20.36 12.17 -19.41
C GLU A 820 19.18 12.52 -18.50
N ALA A 821 18.05 12.87 -19.13
CA ALA A 821 16.74 12.89 -18.49
C ALA A 821 15.74 12.09 -19.35
N GLN A 822 14.96 11.22 -18.70
CA GLN A 822 14.08 10.27 -19.39
C GLN A 822 12.91 9.91 -18.46
N ALA A 823 11.72 9.72 -19.01
CA ALA A 823 10.65 9.00 -18.33
C ALA A 823 10.93 7.50 -18.52
N ILE A 824 11.30 6.80 -17.45
CA ILE A 824 11.43 5.33 -17.45
C ILE A 824 10.07 4.73 -17.77
N THR A 825 9.01 5.27 -17.17
CA THR A 825 7.62 5.00 -17.49
C THR A 825 6.79 6.26 -17.29
N ARG A 826 5.78 6.48 -18.14
CA ARG A 826 4.78 7.56 -18.04
C ARG A 826 3.48 7.04 -18.65
N ASP A 827 2.44 6.96 -17.83
CA ASP A 827 1.11 6.48 -18.25
C ASP A 827 1.15 5.17 -19.08
N GLY A 828 2.06 4.25 -18.71
CA GLY A 828 2.26 2.95 -19.33
C GLY A 828 3.20 2.93 -20.55
N GLU A 829 3.60 4.08 -21.08
CA GLU A 829 4.66 4.20 -22.08
C GLU A 829 6.02 4.21 -21.39
N VAL A 830 7.06 3.62 -21.99
CA VAL A 830 8.36 3.43 -21.33
C VAL A 830 9.53 4.00 -22.12
N PHE A 831 10.58 4.36 -21.40
CA PHE A 831 11.87 4.80 -21.93
C PHE A 831 11.81 6.04 -22.84
N LEU A 832 10.94 7.01 -22.54
CA LEU A 832 10.75 8.22 -23.33
C LEU A 832 11.75 9.31 -22.96
N PRO A 833 12.46 9.94 -23.92
CA PRO A 833 13.36 11.05 -23.60
C PRO A 833 12.58 12.25 -23.05
N VAL A 834 13.14 12.93 -22.05
CA VAL A 834 12.54 14.12 -21.44
C VAL A 834 13.48 15.30 -21.61
N ALA A 835 12.97 16.40 -22.17
CA ALA A 835 13.74 17.62 -22.36
C ALA A 835 14.01 18.28 -20.99
N ALA A 836 15.27 18.27 -20.57
CA ALA A 836 15.72 18.88 -19.33
C ALA A 836 16.84 19.90 -19.56
N SER A 837 16.85 20.97 -18.77
CA SER A 837 17.88 22.02 -18.83
C SER A 837 18.37 22.40 -17.43
N THR A 838 19.64 22.76 -17.31
CA THR A 838 20.22 23.22 -16.05
C THR A 838 20.16 24.75 -15.99
N GLY A 839 19.42 25.28 -15.02
CA GLY A 839 19.29 26.71 -14.77
C GLY A 839 20.51 27.31 -14.06
N LYS A 840 20.65 28.64 -14.13
CA LYS A 840 21.72 29.40 -13.44
C LYS A 840 21.65 29.30 -11.92
N ASP A 841 20.48 28.95 -11.40
CA ASP A 841 20.21 28.73 -9.98
C ASP A 841 20.64 27.34 -9.48
N GLY A 842 21.27 26.53 -10.35
CA GLY A 842 21.81 25.23 -9.99
C GLY A 842 20.76 24.13 -9.91
N PHE A 843 19.64 24.26 -10.63
CA PHE A 843 18.61 23.22 -10.75
C PHE A 843 18.46 22.73 -12.19
N CYS A 844 18.39 21.41 -12.36
CA CYS A 844 17.93 20.78 -13.58
C CYS A 844 16.40 20.70 -13.58
N ARG A 845 15.76 21.18 -14.65
CA ARG A 845 14.30 21.23 -14.77
C ARG A 845 13.80 20.59 -16.05
N ALA A 846 12.66 19.92 -15.93
CA ALA A 846 11.90 19.38 -17.05
C ALA A 846 10.41 19.65 -16.87
N GLN A 847 9.67 19.56 -17.97
CA GLN A 847 8.21 19.53 -17.97
C GLN A 847 7.74 18.33 -18.78
N ASP A 848 6.65 17.71 -18.33
CA ASP A 848 6.01 16.61 -19.05
C ASP A 848 4.49 16.64 -18.82
N ASP A 849 3.74 16.00 -19.72
CA ASP A 849 2.30 15.83 -19.61
C ASP A 849 1.98 14.42 -19.09
N MET A 850 1.33 14.35 -17.93
CA MET A 850 1.04 13.11 -17.21
C MET A 850 -0.41 13.12 -16.74
N ARG A 851 -1.16 12.06 -17.00
CA ARG A 851 -2.53 11.90 -16.52
C ARG A 851 -2.60 11.07 -15.24
N TYR A 852 -1.85 9.98 -15.16
CA TYR A 852 -1.96 9.01 -14.08
C TYR A 852 -0.69 8.97 -13.23
N CYS A 853 0.45 8.61 -13.83
CA CYS A 853 1.70 8.40 -13.09
C CYS A 853 2.94 8.40 -14.00
N GLY A 854 4.12 8.61 -13.41
CA GLY A 854 5.40 8.48 -14.10
C GLY A 854 6.60 8.37 -13.17
N LEU A 855 7.66 7.73 -13.69
CA LEU A 855 8.99 7.66 -13.08
C LEU A 855 10.00 8.35 -13.99
N TYR A 856 10.62 9.40 -13.49
CA TYR A 856 11.53 10.25 -14.24
C TYR A 856 12.96 10.12 -13.72
N GLN A 857 13.91 9.75 -14.57
CA GLN A 857 15.33 9.73 -14.23
C GLN A 857 16.02 11.04 -14.60
N PHE A 858 16.97 11.44 -13.75
CA PHE A 858 17.96 12.48 -13.99
C PHE A 858 19.34 11.91 -13.65
N SER A 859 20.09 11.48 -14.67
CA SER A 859 21.39 10.83 -14.50
C SER A 859 22.51 11.85 -14.64
N PHE A 860 23.28 12.05 -13.57
CA PHE A 860 24.46 12.92 -13.58
C PHE A 860 25.71 12.09 -13.83
N CYS A 861 26.46 12.42 -14.88
CA CYS A 861 27.66 11.68 -15.28
C CYS A 861 28.53 12.56 -16.20
N PRO A 862 29.87 12.48 -16.15
CA PRO A 862 30.70 13.23 -17.10
C PRO A 862 30.60 12.70 -18.53
N VAL A 863 30.08 11.49 -18.74
CA VAL A 863 29.87 10.90 -20.07
C VAL A 863 28.39 10.56 -20.30
N ARG A 864 27.92 10.73 -21.53
CA ARG A 864 26.59 10.32 -21.99
C ARG A 864 26.69 9.03 -22.82
N PRO A 865 26.01 7.94 -22.43
CA PRO A 865 25.94 6.74 -23.24
C PRO A 865 24.85 6.82 -24.32
N GLN A 866 25.17 6.32 -25.50
CA GLN A 866 24.22 6.02 -26.57
C GLN A 866 24.46 4.58 -27.04
N VAL A 867 23.39 3.78 -27.05
CA VAL A 867 23.41 2.39 -27.51
C VAL A 867 22.20 2.17 -28.42
N ALA A 868 22.37 1.36 -29.46
CA ALA A 868 21.25 0.90 -30.28
C ALA A 868 20.29 -0.01 -29.47
N PRO A 869 19.06 -0.26 -29.92
CA PRO A 869 18.17 -1.22 -29.27
C PRO A 869 18.88 -2.56 -29.05
N MET A 870 18.90 -3.03 -27.80
CA MET A 870 19.57 -4.27 -27.43
C MET A 870 18.61 -5.44 -27.64
N GLN A 871 18.90 -6.27 -28.64
CA GLN A 871 18.18 -7.51 -28.91
C GLN A 871 19.09 -8.70 -28.64
N VAL A 872 18.58 -9.72 -27.94
CA VAL A 872 19.34 -10.92 -27.57
C VAL A 872 18.49 -12.18 -27.78
N LEU A 873 19.16 -13.32 -27.87
CA LEU A 873 18.55 -14.66 -27.81
C LEU A 873 18.90 -15.35 -26.51
N ALA A 874 18.14 -16.37 -26.12
CA ALA A 874 18.50 -17.25 -25.02
C ALA A 874 19.76 -18.06 -25.37
N GLY A 875 20.60 -18.33 -24.37
CA GLY A 875 21.81 -19.15 -24.49
C GLY A 875 22.87 -18.60 -25.46
N ALA A 876 22.92 -17.29 -25.67
CA ALA A 876 23.77 -16.64 -26.67
C ALA A 876 24.64 -15.54 -26.07
N ARG A 877 25.67 -15.14 -26.83
CA ARG A 877 26.52 -13.98 -26.52
C ARG A 877 26.39 -12.96 -27.63
N HIS A 878 26.01 -11.73 -27.27
CA HIS A 878 25.85 -10.61 -28.19
C HIS A 878 26.80 -9.47 -27.82
N ARG A 879 27.35 -8.79 -28.82
CA ARG A 879 28.23 -7.64 -28.65
C ARG A 879 27.50 -6.36 -29.03
N PHE A 880 27.45 -5.40 -28.11
CA PHE A 880 26.83 -4.09 -28.33
C PHE A 880 27.89 -2.98 -28.33
N GLU A 881 27.89 -2.15 -29.37
CA GLU A 881 28.70 -0.92 -29.40
C GLU A 881 27.97 0.17 -28.60
N VAL A 882 28.59 0.63 -27.51
CA VAL A 882 28.15 1.77 -26.71
C VAL A 882 29.02 2.97 -27.07
N LYS A 883 28.39 4.03 -27.60
CA LYS A 883 29.05 5.32 -27.85
C LYS A 883 28.99 6.16 -26.57
N LEU A 884 30.15 6.62 -26.12
CA LEU A 884 30.29 7.48 -24.94
C LEU A 884 30.74 8.87 -25.39
N ARG A 885 29.93 9.89 -25.09
CA ARG A 885 30.29 11.30 -25.32
C ARG A 885 30.68 11.96 -24.01
N ASN A 886 31.90 12.49 -23.91
CA ASN A 886 32.32 13.30 -22.76
C ASN A 886 31.67 14.68 -22.82
N LEU A 887 31.03 15.08 -21.72
CA LEU A 887 30.31 16.36 -21.57
C LEU A 887 31.17 17.43 -20.89
N THR A 888 32.39 17.09 -20.48
CA THR A 888 33.28 17.96 -19.70
C THR A 888 34.52 18.37 -20.51
N SER A 889 35.20 19.41 -20.05
CA SER A 889 36.47 19.89 -20.60
C SER A 889 37.70 19.11 -20.10
N ALA A 890 37.51 18.10 -19.24
CA ALA A 890 38.56 17.21 -18.77
C ALA A 890 38.35 15.81 -19.36
N SER A 891 39.41 15.00 -19.47
CA SER A 891 39.27 13.60 -19.88
C SER A 891 38.49 12.80 -18.83
N ALA A 892 37.60 11.91 -19.28
CA ALA A 892 36.86 11.00 -18.41
C ALA A 892 37.40 9.58 -18.54
N LYS A 893 37.72 8.95 -17.41
CA LYS A 893 38.13 7.55 -17.32
C LYS A 893 37.24 6.82 -16.33
N GLY A 894 36.84 5.60 -16.66
CA GLY A 894 35.93 4.83 -15.84
C GLY A 894 35.69 3.44 -16.39
N ARG A 895 34.65 2.80 -15.89
CA ARG A 895 34.17 1.50 -16.34
C ARG A 895 32.68 1.52 -16.57
N LEU A 896 32.19 0.69 -17.48
CA LEU A 896 30.76 0.52 -17.76
C LEU A 896 30.38 -0.95 -17.79
N THR A 897 29.14 -1.26 -17.42
CA THR A 897 28.52 -2.58 -17.58
C THR A 897 27.02 -2.45 -17.84
N LEU A 898 26.38 -3.52 -18.28
CA LEU A 898 24.92 -3.68 -18.25
C LEU A 898 24.55 -4.46 -16.99
N ARG A 899 23.99 -3.78 -16.01
CA ARG A 899 23.47 -4.41 -14.80
C ARG A 899 22.03 -4.83 -15.03
N THR A 900 21.78 -6.12 -14.85
CA THR A 900 20.44 -6.67 -14.65
C THR A 900 20.36 -7.15 -13.20
N TRP A 901 19.14 -7.36 -12.71
CA TRP A 901 18.90 -8.04 -11.43
C TRP A 901 18.40 -9.47 -11.67
N LEU A 902 18.83 -10.05 -12.79
CA LEU A 902 18.49 -11.40 -13.23
C LEU A 902 19.80 -12.16 -13.50
N PRO A 903 19.99 -13.38 -12.97
CA PRO A 903 21.20 -14.16 -13.24
C PRO A 903 21.29 -14.60 -14.71
N SER A 904 20.16 -14.62 -15.44
CA SER A 904 20.05 -15.06 -16.84
C SER A 904 20.63 -14.09 -17.86
N ILE A 905 20.97 -12.86 -17.49
CA ILE A 905 21.60 -11.86 -18.37
C ILE A 905 22.77 -11.23 -17.63
N THR A 906 23.99 -11.42 -18.13
CA THR A 906 25.20 -10.88 -17.51
C THR A 906 26.04 -10.08 -18.50
N ALA A 907 26.77 -9.10 -17.98
CA ALA A 907 27.76 -8.35 -18.75
C ALA A 907 28.96 -8.01 -17.87
N PRO A 908 30.20 -8.13 -18.37
CA PRO A 908 31.39 -7.78 -17.62
C PRO A 908 31.56 -6.26 -17.54
N TRP A 909 32.35 -5.80 -16.58
CA TRP A 909 32.84 -4.43 -16.58
C TRP A 909 33.85 -4.22 -17.71
N VAL A 910 33.67 -3.14 -18.48
CA VAL A 910 34.57 -2.72 -19.54
C VAL A 910 35.12 -1.33 -19.24
N ASN A 911 36.44 -1.19 -19.26
CA ASN A 911 37.10 0.10 -19.02
C ASN A 911 36.99 1.01 -20.25
N PHE A 912 36.91 2.31 -20.02
CA PHE A 912 36.93 3.32 -21.08
C PHE A 912 37.79 4.53 -20.72
N SER A 913 38.22 5.24 -21.75
CA SER A 913 38.86 6.55 -21.65
C SER A 913 38.36 7.42 -22.79
N VAL A 914 37.78 8.58 -22.46
CA VAL A 914 37.26 9.54 -23.43
C VAL A 914 37.97 10.88 -23.23
N GLY A 915 38.49 11.46 -24.31
CA GLY A 915 39.10 12.78 -24.29
C GLY A 915 38.09 13.89 -23.94
N PRO A 916 38.55 15.11 -23.66
CA PRO A 916 37.69 16.25 -23.40
C PRO A 916 36.72 16.51 -24.55
N GLN A 917 35.43 16.65 -24.25
CA GLN A 917 34.37 16.95 -25.23
C GLN A 917 34.36 16.04 -26.49
N SER A 918 34.96 14.85 -26.42
CA SER A 918 35.08 13.91 -27.53
C SER A 918 34.16 12.70 -27.35
N GLU A 919 34.15 11.82 -28.36
CA GLU A 919 33.43 10.55 -28.31
C GLU A 919 34.40 9.37 -28.34
N ALA A 920 33.99 8.27 -27.72
CA ALA A 920 34.66 6.98 -27.81
C ALA A 920 33.63 5.85 -27.97
N LYS A 921 34.05 4.74 -28.56
CA LYS A 921 33.24 3.53 -28.71
C LYS A 921 33.77 2.46 -27.78
N VAL A 922 32.86 1.77 -27.10
CA VAL A 922 33.18 0.67 -26.20
C VAL A 922 32.29 -0.51 -26.56
N ASN A 923 32.89 -1.69 -26.71
CA ASN A 923 32.15 -2.92 -26.97
C ASN A 923 31.77 -3.57 -25.64
N LEU A 924 30.48 -3.84 -25.45
CA LEU A 924 29.93 -4.52 -24.29
C LEU A 924 29.40 -5.89 -24.72
N ASP A 925 30.00 -6.95 -24.19
CA ASP A 925 29.56 -8.31 -24.44
C ASP A 925 28.50 -8.71 -23.40
N VAL A 926 27.29 -9.05 -23.86
CA VAL A 926 26.17 -9.51 -23.03
C VAL A 926 25.97 -11.00 -23.27
N THR A 927 25.93 -11.77 -22.20
CA THR A 927 25.75 -13.23 -22.22
C THR A 927 24.42 -13.59 -21.59
N THR A 928 23.68 -14.49 -22.21
CA THR A 928 22.38 -14.99 -21.74
C THR A 928 22.41 -16.48 -21.43
N THR A 929 21.61 -16.94 -20.48
CA THR A 929 21.40 -18.37 -20.21
C THR A 929 20.37 -18.97 -21.16
N ALA A 930 20.41 -20.29 -21.35
CA ALA A 930 19.49 -21.00 -22.26
C ALA A 930 18.03 -20.99 -21.79
N ASP A 931 17.81 -20.77 -20.49
CA ASP A 931 16.51 -20.73 -19.83
C ASP A 931 15.99 -19.30 -19.63
N LEU A 932 16.54 -18.33 -20.38
CA LEU A 932 16.08 -16.94 -20.41
C LEU A 932 14.71 -16.84 -21.13
N GLU A 933 13.74 -16.26 -20.45
CA GLU A 933 12.41 -16.02 -21.00
C GLU A 933 12.38 -14.87 -22.03
N TRP A 934 11.68 -15.07 -23.15
CA TRP A 934 11.46 -14.04 -24.16
C TRP A 934 10.62 -12.86 -23.63
N GLY A 935 10.75 -11.69 -24.26
CA GLY A 935 10.06 -10.45 -23.88
C GLY A 935 11.01 -9.30 -23.53
N ARG A 936 10.46 -8.18 -23.06
CA ARG A 936 11.27 -7.00 -22.72
C ARG A 936 11.75 -7.05 -21.27
N LYS A 937 13.07 -7.20 -21.10
CA LYS A 937 13.75 -7.14 -19.81
C LYS A 937 14.22 -5.72 -19.53
N THR A 938 14.03 -5.23 -18.31
CA THR A 938 14.53 -3.90 -17.90
C THR A 938 15.92 -4.05 -17.31
N ALA A 939 16.88 -3.26 -17.79
CA ALA A 939 18.27 -3.25 -17.33
C ALA A 939 18.77 -1.81 -17.15
N ALA A 940 19.93 -1.65 -16.52
CA ALA A 940 20.61 -0.36 -16.42
C ALA A 940 22.02 -0.45 -17.00
N LEU A 941 22.37 0.46 -17.92
CA LEU A 941 23.77 0.74 -18.20
C LEU A 941 24.33 1.50 -16.99
N VAL A 942 25.29 0.89 -16.30
CA VAL A 942 25.93 1.47 -15.12
C VAL A 942 27.30 1.97 -15.54
N ILE A 943 27.54 3.26 -15.33
CA ILE A 943 28.82 3.91 -15.59
C ILE A 943 29.42 4.34 -14.27
N GLU A 944 30.62 3.86 -13.96
CA GLU A 944 31.36 4.27 -12.78
C GLU A 944 32.54 5.17 -13.19
N VAL A 945 32.60 6.36 -12.60
CA VAL A 945 33.72 7.31 -12.74
C VAL A 945 34.11 7.78 -11.35
N GLY A 946 35.40 7.72 -11.02
CA GLY A 946 35.91 8.17 -9.71
C GLY A 946 35.24 7.49 -8.51
N GLY A 947 34.84 6.22 -8.64
CA GLY A 947 34.21 5.43 -7.58
C GLY A 947 32.72 5.74 -7.35
N GLN A 948 32.08 6.55 -8.21
CA GLN A 948 30.66 6.86 -8.12
C GLN A 948 29.93 6.29 -9.35
N GLU A 949 28.81 5.61 -9.15
CA GLU A 949 28.00 5.02 -10.22
C GLU A 949 26.91 5.99 -10.70
N ALA A 950 26.65 6.00 -12.00
CA ALA A 950 25.47 6.61 -12.62
C ALA A 950 24.74 5.56 -13.45
N LEU A 951 23.42 5.49 -13.32
CA LEU A 951 22.58 4.49 -13.96
C LEU A 951 21.74 5.12 -15.08
N PHE A 952 21.61 4.38 -16.19
CA PHE A 952 20.83 4.75 -17.37
C PHE A 952 19.94 3.56 -17.77
N TRP A 953 18.63 3.65 -17.56
CA TRP A 953 17.73 2.52 -17.77
C TRP A 953 17.49 2.26 -19.26
N ARG A 954 17.51 1.00 -19.67
CA ARG A 954 17.36 0.55 -21.05
C ARG A 954 16.53 -0.74 -21.14
N PRO A 955 15.75 -0.91 -22.21
CA PRO A 955 15.16 -2.20 -22.53
C PRO A 955 16.20 -3.13 -23.15
N VAL A 956 16.15 -4.41 -22.77
CA VAL A 956 16.77 -5.54 -23.47
C VAL A 956 15.64 -6.41 -24.00
N THR A 957 15.46 -6.49 -25.31
CA THR A 957 14.42 -7.31 -25.92
C THR A 957 14.97 -8.70 -26.19
N VAL A 958 14.46 -9.69 -25.47
CA VAL A 958 14.74 -11.10 -25.73
C VAL A 958 13.78 -11.57 -26.82
N LEU A 959 14.31 -11.92 -27.99
CA LEU A 959 13.50 -12.41 -29.10
C LEU A 959 13.13 -13.88 -28.86
N ALA A 960 11.91 -14.26 -29.26
CA ALA A 960 11.50 -15.66 -29.19
C ALA A 960 12.10 -16.44 -30.35
N GLU A 961 12.71 -17.57 -30.02
CA GLU A 961 13.16 -18.50 -31.03
C GLU A 961 11.95 -19.22 -31.64
N PRO A 962 11.89 -19.31 -32.98
CA PRO A 962 10.79 -19.97 -33.66
C PRO A 962 10.79 -21.47 -33.35
N GLN A 963 9.62 -21.99 -32.99
CA GLN A 963 9.34 -23.40 -32.96
C GLN A 963 8.99 -23.86 -34.36
N TRP A 964 9.59 -24.97 -34.78
CA TRP A 964 9.37 -25.49 -36.12
C TRP A 964 8.35 -26.62 -36.08
N GLU A 965 7.33 -26.54 -36.91
CA GLU A 965 6.29 -27.56 -37.03
C GLU A 965 6.10 -28.00 -38.47
N VAL A 966 5.79 -29.28 -38.67
CA VAL A 966 5.42 -29.81 -39.99
C VAL A 966 3.92 -29.56 -40.22
N LYS A 967 3.58 -28.72 -41.20
CA LYS A 967 2.20 -28.26 -41.46
C LYS A 967 1.47 -29.03 -42.55
N ALA A 968 2.18 -29.47 -43.59
CA ALA A 968 1.56 -30.16 -44.72
C ALA A 968 2.49 -31.20 -45.32
N ARG A 969 1.89 -32.25 -45.87
CA ARG A 969 2.56 -33.37 -46.55
C ARG A 969 1.92 -33.58 -47.92
N GLY A 970 2.67 -33.37 -49.00
CA GLY A 970 2.26 -33.76 -50.35
C GLY A 970 2.86 -35.12 -50.70
N LEU A 971 2.03 -36.06 -51.16
CA LEU A 971 2.47 -37.39 -51.58
C LEU A 971 2.56 -37.46 -53.11
N GLY A 972 3.77 -37.67 -53.63
CA GLY A 972 3.99 -38.12 -55.01
C GLY A 972 4.41 -39.59 -55.06
N ASP A 973 4.44 -40.16 -56.27
CA ASP A 973 4.77 -41.57 -56.49
C ASP A 973 6.19 -41.95 -56.01
N LYS A 974 7.13 -40.99 -56.04
CA LYS A 974 8.55 -41.20 -55.68
C LYS A 974 9.10 -40.24 -54.63
N GLU A 975 8.32 -39.22 -54.25
CA GLU A 975 8.79 -38.09 -53.44
C GLU A 975 7.75 -37.69 -52.39
N ILE A 976 8.24 -37.17 -51.26
CA ILE A 976 7.43 -36.61 -50.17
C ILE A 976 7.78 -35.13 -50.09
N VAL A 977 6.77 -34.27 -50.25
CA VAL A 977 6.90 -32.83 -50.03
C VAL A 977 6.56 -32.54 -48.58
N VAL A 978 7.54 -32.11 -47.80
CA VAL A 978 7.36 -31.71 -46.40
C VAL A 978 7.36 -30.19 -46.33
N THR A 979 6.28 -29.62 -45.82
CA THR A 979 6.20 -28.20 -45.49
C THR A 979 6.38 -28.02 -43.99
N ALA A 980 7.44 -27.32 -43.59
CA ALA A 980 7.67 -26.94 -42.21
C ALA A 980 7.54 -25.41 -42.05
N ALA A 981 6.84 -24.97 -41.02
CA ALA A 981 6.65 -23.56 -40.72
C ALA A 981 7.36 -23.22 -39.41
N ALA A 982 8.05 -22.08 -39.40
CA ALA A 982 8.49 -21.44 -38.17
C ALA A 982 7.28 -20.74 -37.52
N GLU A 983 7.03 -21.02 -36.25
CA GLU A 983 5.96 -20.41 -35.47
C GLU A 983 6.50 -19.83 -34.16
N VAL A 984 5.88 -18.76 -33.69
CA VAL A 984 6.09 -18.25 -32.34
C VAL A 984 4.74 -17.95 -31.71
N ASN A 985 4.72 -17.87 -30.38
CA ASN A 985 3.55 -17.39 -29.68
C ASN A 985 3.15 -16.00 -30.20
N ARG A 986 1.85 -15.76 -30.38
CA ARG A 986 1.31 -14.49 -30.91
C ARG A 986 1.75 -13.23 -30.15
N TRP A 987 2.11 -13.36 -28.88
CA TRP A 987 2.59 -12.25 -28.04
C TRP A 987 4.09 -12.00 -28.16
N ALA A 988 4.82 -12.94 -28.74
CA ALA A 988 6.26 -12.90 -28.81
C ALA A 988 6.74 -12.21 -30.09
N LYS A 989 7.86 -11.48 -29.98
CA LYS A 989 8.57 -10.98 -31.16
C LYS A 989 9.51 -12.07 -31.67
N PRO A 990 9.33 -12.58 -32.90
CA PRO A 990 10.19 -13.65 -33.42
C PRO A 990 11.61 -13.16 -33.67
N ALA A 991 12.57 -14.08 -33.47
CA ALA A 991 13.94 -13.90 -33.93
C ALA A 991 13.98 -13.96 -35.47
N PRO A 992 14.70 -13.04 -36.14
CA PRO A 992 14.88 -13.13 -37.59
C PRO A 992 15.67 -14.40 -37.92
N ILE A 993 15.18 -15.17 -38.90
CA ILE A 993 15.86 -16.37 -39.38
C ILE A 993 16.66 -16.04 -40.64
N GLU A 994 17.93 -16.41 -40.63
CA GLU A 994 18.92 -16.17 -41.67
C GLU A 994 19.57 -17.51 -42.09
N ALA A 995 19.97 -17.63 -43.36
CA ALA A 995 20.77 -18.76 -43.86
C ALA A 995 20.25 -20.17 -43.49
N ILE A 996 19.03 -20.51 -43.92
CA ILE A 996 18.37 -21.79 -43.62
C ILE A 996 18.83 -22.88 -44.60
N GLU A 997 19.21 -24.01 -44.05
CA GLU A 997 19.55 -25.25 -44.77
C GLU A 997 18.76 -26.41 -44.17
N ALA A 998 18.39 -27.38 -45.00
CA ALA A 998 17.67 -28.57 -44.58
C ALA A 998 18.42 -29.84 -44.95
N PHE A 999 18.30 -30.85 -44.09
CA PHE A 999 18.96 -32.14 -44.24
C PHE A 999 18.01 -33.29 -43.91
N SER A 1000 18.15 -34.41 -44.60
CA SER A 1000 17.53 -35.68 -44.19
C SER A 1000 18.55 -36.81 -44.30
N GLY A 1001 18.70 -37.59 -43.22
CA GLY A 1001 19.73 -38.63 -43.13
C GLY A 1001 21.16 -38.10 -43.36
N GLY A 1002 21.44 -36.84 -42.97
CA GLY A 1002 22.73 -36.17 -43.19
C GLY A 1002 22.98 -35.65 -44.62
N ARG A 1003 22.03 -35.80 -45.55
CA ARG A 1003 22.15 -35.24 -46.92
C ARG A 1003 21.44 -33.89 -47.03
N PRO A 1004 22.09 -32.86 -47.61
CA PRO A 1004 21.46 -31.56 -47.82
C PRO A 1004 20.32 -31.65 -48.85
N LEU A 1005 19.26 -30.88 -48.63
CA LEU A 1005 18.07 -30.81 -49.47
C LEU A 1005 17.89 -29.38 -50.04
N PRO A 1006 17.37 -29.23 -51.26
CA PRO A 1006 16.92 -27.92 -51.76
C PRO A 1006 15.77 -27.41 -50.89
N VAL A 1007 15.84 -26.14 -50.47
CA VAL A 1007 14.84 -25.50 -49.62
C VAL A 1007 14.15 -24.39 -50.40
N GLY A 1008 12.83 -24.51 -50.61
CA GLY A 1008 12.00 -23.37 -51.00
C GLY A 1008 11.60 -22.61 -49.74
N VAL A 1009 11.89 -21.32 -49.66
CA VAL A 1009 11.55 -20.47 -48.50
C VAL A 1009 10.54 -19.41 -48.93
N SER A 1010 9.46 -19.27 -48.17
CA SER A 1010 8.47 -18.19 -48.32
C SER A 1010 8.12 -17.58 -46.96
N GLY A 1011 7.63 -16.34 -46.93
CA GLY A 1011 7.35 -15.61 -45.69
C GLY A 1011 8.53 -14.77 -45.19
N ASP A 1012 8.25 -13.53 -44.74
CA ASP A 1012 9.27 -12.52 -44.48
C ASP A 1012 9.94 -12.63 -43.09
N GLN A 1013 9.17 -12.92 -42.03
CA GLN A 1013 9.68 -12.99 -40.64
C GLN A 1013 9.67 -14.39 -40.05
N LEU A 1014 8.63 -15.17 -40.37
CA LEU A 1014 8.47 -16.56 -39.99
C LEU A 1014 8.46 -17.38 -41.28
N PRO A 1015 9.61 -17.95 -41.68
CA PRO A 1015 9.72 -18.67 -42.93
C PRO A 1015 8.90 -19.96 -42.90
N VAL A 1016 8.20 -20.21 -43.99
CA VAL A 1016 7.66 -21.51 -44.36
C VAL A 1016 8.62 -22.12 -45.36
N ILE A 1017 9.18 -23.26 -44.98
CA ILE A 1017 10.10 -24.02 -45.81
C ILE A 1017 9.40 -25.22 -46.42
N GLN A 1018 9.69 -25.46 -47.69
CA GLN A 1018 9.23 -26.62 -48.43
C GLN A 1018 10.45 -27.40 -48.90
N VAL A 1019 10.49 -28.69 -48.55
CA VAL A 1019 11.58 -29.60 -48.91
C VAL A 1019 11.01 -30.86 -49.52
N THR A 1020 11.69 -31.40 -50.53
CA THR A 1020 11.33 -32.64 -51.19
C THR A 1020 12.28 -33.74 -50.75
N ILE A 1021 11.73 -34.85 -50.26
CA ILE A 1021 12.49 -35.98 -49.72
C ILE A 1021 12.17 -37.24 -50.54
N PRO A 1022 13.16 -38.05 -50.95
CA PRO A 1022 12.91 -39.31 -51.65
C PRO A 1022 12.12 -40.28 -50.77
N ARG A 1023 11.11 -40.94 -51.34
CA ARG A 1023 10.29 -41.91 -50.60
C ARG A 1023 11.09 -43.19 -50.28
N PRO A 1024 11.06 -43.72 -49.04
CA PRO A 1024 11.66 -45.02 -48.75
C PRO A 1024 10.91 -46.12 -49.52
N GLY A 1025 11.63 -47.04 -50.17
CA GLY A 1025 11.04 -48.11 -51.00
C GLY A 1025 10.36 -49.26 -50.24
N THR A 1026 9.91 -49.04 -49.00
CA THR A 1026 9.32 -50.06 -48.11
C THR A 1026 7.81 -49.89 -48.02
N ALA A 1027 7.06 -51.00 -47.99
CA ALA A 1027 5.59 -51.03 -47.99
C ALA A 1027 4.93 -50.68 -46.63
N GLU A 1028 5.72 -50.39 -45.59
CA GLU A 1028 5.22 -50.08 -44.25
C GLU A 1028 5.26 -48.58 -43.95
N SER A 1029 4.42 -48.11 -43.02
CA SER A 1029 4.54 -46.76 -42.46
C SER A 1029 5.86 -46.62 -41.72
N GLY A 1030 6.51 -45.47 -41.88
CA GLY A 1030 7.81 -45.18 -41.26
C GLY A 1030 7.85 -43.83 -40.55
N GLN A 1031 8.94 -43.53 -39.84
CA GLN A 1031 9.23 -42.18 -39.33
C GLN A 1031 10.31 -41.52 -40.16
N GLY A 1032 10.04 -40.31 -40.65
CA GLY A 1032 11.00 -39.43 -41.30
C GLY A 1032 11.57 -38.41 -40.32
N THR A 1033 12.83 -38.02 -40.54
CA THR A 1033 13.46 -36.91 -39.83
C THR A 1033 13.91 -35.86 -40.83
N LEU A 1034 13.60 -34.60 -40.52
CA LEU A 1034 14.08 -33.40 -41.18
C LEU A 1034 14.91 -32.60 -40.17
N GLU A 1035 16.18 -32.36 -40.48
CA GLU A 1035 17.06 -31.50 -39.69
C GLU A 1035 17.21 -30.15 -40.39
N LEU A 1036 17.01 -29.07 -39.64
CA LEU A 1036 17.17 -27.70 -40.12
C LEU A 1036 18.39 -27.10 -39.43
N SER A 1037 19.22 -26.41 -40.20
CA SER A 1037 20.32 -25.58 -39.71
C SER A 1037 20.06 -24.15 -40.16
N TYR A 1038 20.05 -23.20 -39.23
CA TYR A 1038 19.78 -21.80 -39.54
C TYR A 1038 20.53 -20.88 -38.57
N HIS A 1039 20.61 -19.60 -38.89
CA HIS A 1039 21.08 -18.57 -37.97
C HIS A 1039 19.88 -17.76 -37.48
N ALA A 1040 19.82 -17.55 -36.17
CA ALA A 1040 18.90 -16.61 -35.56
C ALA A 1040 19.72 -15.48 -34.96
N LEU A 1041 19.51 -14.24 -35.40
CA LEU A 1041 20.29 -13.08 -34.94
C LEU A 1041 21.82 -13.33 -34.97
N GLY A 1042 22.31 -13.93 -36.07
CA GLY A 1042 23.73 -14.31 -36.24
C GLY A 1042 24.22 -15.50 -35.38
N VAL A 1043 23.34 -16.16 -34.62
CA VAL A 1043 23.69 -17.31 -33.77
C VAL A 1043 23.23 -18.61 -34.46
N PRO A 1044 24.10 -19.62 -34.64
CA PRO A 1044 23.72 -20.87 -35.27
C PRO A 1044 22.74 -21.65 -34.39
N ARG A 1045 21.74 -22.26 -35.04
CA ARG A 1045 20.66 -23.05 -34.46
C ARG A 1045 20.41 -24.30 -35.28
N ARG A 1046 19.88 -25.31 -34.62
CA ARG A 1046 19.44 -26.55 -35.24
C ARG A 1046 18.07 -26.94 -34.72
N ALA A 1047 17.19 -27.37 -35.62
CA ALA A 1047 15.91 -27.97 -35.26
C ALA A 1047 15.83 -29.36 -35.87
N ARG A 1048 15.27 -30.32 -35.13
CA ARG A 1048 15.02 -31.67 -35.62
C ARG A 1048 13.53 -31.92 -35.58
N LEU A 1049 12.95 -32.19 -36.74
CA LEU A 1049 11.54 -32.42 -36.94
C LEU A 1049 11.32 -33.88 -37.29
N ASN A 1050 10.45 -34.54 -36.53
CA ASN A 1050 10.00 -35.89 -36.83
C ASN A 1050 8.62 -35.80 -37.46
N PHE A 1051 8.38 -36.64 -38.46
CA PHE A 1051 7.09 -36.74 -39.12
C PHE A 1051 6.84 -38.18 -39.55
N GLU A 1052 5.57 -38.56 -39.66
CA GLU A 1052 5.22 -39.89 -40.15
C GLU A 1052 5.23 -39.93 -41.68
N VAL A 1053 5.79 -41.01 -42.20
CA VAL A 1053 5.79 -41.35 -43.62
C VAL A 1053 4.70 -42.39 -43.85
N PRO A 1054 3.62 -42.06 -44.56
CA PRO A 1054 2.56 -43.02 -44.85
C PRO A 1054 3.04 -44.11 -45.82
N PRO A 1055 2.48 -45.34 -45.72
CA PRO A 1055 2.90 -46.49 -46.52
C PRO A 1055 2.71 -46.21 -48.02
N ALA A 1056 3.55 -46.83 -48.87
CA ALA A 1056 3.38 -46.79 -50.32
C ALA A 1056 1.96 -47.23 -50.69
N LEU A 1057 1.25 -46.43 -51.49
CA LEU A 1057 -0.01 -46.88 -52.08
C LEU A 1057 0.34 -48.09 -52.95
N PRO A 1058 -0.35 -49.25 -52.82
CA PRO A 1058 -0.13 -50.36 -53.74
C PRO A 1058 -0.39 -49.88 -55.17
N GLU A 1059 0.45 -50.32 -56.12
CA GLU A 1059 0.18 -50.14 -57.55
C GLU A 1059 -1.27 -50.54 -57.80
N ALA A 1060 -2.01 -49.66 -58.49
CA ALA A 1060 -3.44 -49.77 -58.73
C ALA A 1060 -3.88 -51.24 -58.96
N ALA A 1061 -4.53 -51.83 -57.97
CA ALA A 1061 -5.40 -52.96 -58.23
C ALA A 1061 -6.55 -52.39 -59.07
N THR A 1062 -6.64 -52.81 -60.33
CA THR A 1062 -7.82 -52.59 -61.16
C THR A 1062 -9.04 -53.03 -60.36
N ALA A 1063 -9.87 -52.08 -59.95
CA ALA A 1063 -11.17 -52.40 -59.40
C ALA A 1063 -11.99 -53.11 -60.51
N PRO A 1064 -12.71 -54.20 -60.20
CA PRO A 1064 -13.72 -54.71 -61.11
C PRO A 1064 -14.75 -53.61 -61.39
N GLU A 1065 -15.31 -53.58 -62.60
CA GLU A 1065 -16.21 -52.52 -63.14
C GLU A 1065 -17.45 -52.17 -62.26
N ASP A 1066 -17.69 -52.92 -61.17
CA ASP A 1066 -18.89 -52.84 -60.34
C ASP A 1066 -18.62 -52.36 -58.90
N ALA A 1067 -17.41 -51.91 -58.56
CA ALA A 1067 -17.07 -51.52 -57.19
C ALA A 1067 -17.53 -50.08 -56.86
N VAL A 1068 -18.59 -49.95 -56.05
CA VAL A 1068 -18.99 -48.69 -55.42
C VAL A 1068 -18.12 -48.44 -54.19
N VAL A 1069 -17.25 -47.42 -54.25
CA VAL A 1069 -16.50 -46.92 -53.10
C VAL A 1069 -17.18 -45.66 -52.57
N ALA A 1070 -17.64 -45.69 -51.32
CA ALA A 1070 -18.16 -44.52 -50.63
C ALA A 1070 -16.99 -43.70 -50.07
N PHE A 1071 -16.85 -42.44 -50.51
CA PHE A 1071 -15.96 -41.48 -49.85
C PHE A 1071 -16.71 -40.78 -48.73
N VAL A 1072 -16.12 -40.72 -47.54
CA VAL A 1072 -16.45 -39.70 -46.55
C VAL A 1072 -15.52 -38.52 -46.83
N VAL A 1073 -16.08 -37.42 -47.31
CA VAL A 1073 -15.35 -36.15 -47.41
C VAL A 1073 -15.47 -35.48 -46.05
N GLU A 1074 -14.39 -35.44 -45.28
CA GLU A 1074 -14.26 -34.48 -44.18
C GLU A 1074 -13.83 -33.14 -44.79
N GLU A 1075 -14.79 -32.28 -45.14
CA GLU A 1075 -14.54 -30.85 -45.20
C GLU A 1075 -14.75 -30.25 -43.80
N GLY A 1076 -13.80 -29.41 -43.39
CA GLY A 1076 -13.86 -28.70 -42.11
C GLY A 1076 -15.06 -27.75 -42.01
N ASP A 1077 -15.49 -27.52 -40.77
CA ASP A 1077 -16.35 -26.43 -40.30
C ASP A 1077 -17.68 -26.16 -41.05
N ALA A 1078 -18.63 -27.10 -41.00
CA ALA A 1078 -20.08 -26.84 -40.94
C ALA A 1078 -20.85 -28.11 -40.50
N GLY A 1079 -22.02 -27.96 -39.86
CA GLY A 1079 -22.80 -29.06 -39.26
C GLY A 1079 -23.25 -30.21 -40.22
N PRO A 1080 -23.94 -31.25 -39.72
CA PRO A 1080 -24.07 -32.53 -40.43
C PRO A 1080 -24.93 -32.41 -41.70
N GLY A 1081 -24.28 -32.46 -42.87
CA GLY A 1081 -24.90 -32.42 -44.19
C GLY A 1081 -24.82 -33.76 -44.93
N GLN A 1082 -25.89 -34.11 -45.65
CA GLN A 1082 -26.11 -35.36 -46.39
C GLN A 1082 -25.10 -35.61 -47.54
N PRO A 1083 -24.86 -36.88 -47.94
CA PRO A 1083 -23.94 -37.22 -49.03
C PRO A 1083 -24.48 -36.79 -50.40
N VAL A 1084 -23.62 -36.11 -51.18
CA VAL A 1084 -23.85 -35.77 -52.59
C VAL A 1084 -23.05 -36.75 -53.47
N ALA A 1085 -23.71 -37.41 -54.41
CA ALA A 1085 -23.06 -38.23 -55.43
C ALA A 1085 -22.65 -37.35 -56.62
N VAL A 1086 -21.36 -37.34 -56.97
CA VAL A 1086 -20.84 -36.75 -58.21
C VAL A 1086 -20.28 -37.88 -59.08
N PRO A 1087 -20.63 -37.98 -60.38
CA PRO A 1087 -20.01 -38.96 -61.26
C PRO A 1087 -18.59 -38.54 -61.63
N LEU A 1088 -17.65 -39.46 -61.48
CA LEU A 1088 -16.28 -39.34 -62.00
C LEU A 1088 -16.31 -39.34 -63.53
N THR A 1089 -15.82 -38.25 -64.15
CA THR A 1089 -15.22 -38.34 -65.49
C THR A 1089 -13.71 -38.28 -65.34
N ALA A 1090 -13.04 -39.17 -66.06
CA ALA A 1090 -11.61 -39.41 -65.96
C ALA A 1090 -10.78 -38.20 -66.44
N GLU A 1091 -10.30 -37.40 -65.50
CA GLU A 1091 -9.00 -36.72 -65.52
C GLU A 1091 -8.53 -36.44 -64.08
#